data_AF-A0A8J2R9N5-F1
#
_entry.id   AF-A0A8J2R9N5-F1
#
_cell.length_a   1.000
_cell.length_b   1.000
_cell.length_c   1.000
_cell.angle_alpha   90.00
_cell.angle_beta   90.00
_cell.angle_gamma   90.00
#
_symmetry.space_group_name_H-M   'P 1'
#
loop_
_entity.id
_entity.type
_entity.pdbx_description
1 polymer ?
#
loop_
_entity_poly.entity_id
_entity_poly.type
_entity_poly.pdbx_seq_one_letter_code
_entity_poly.pdbx_strand_id
1 'polypeptide(L)'
;MSRRGRWPFSLLLPFHVVIIVVGVILIFGNNCQARPNSASRGGQADWDLLIHEVRLLRNDLRNLKTHVEDIGNRLPGVNLSLVNKTDLANDIWAVLNRHLGSENQEDAEHVQPSECLLGSILSLAIANGDPDSEFETNGLVSKKKKTIFTPPSPSKLGKYRTAAISSDSAPCSEIGRDIMAEGGNAIDAAIAALFCNGVVNPQSAGIGGGFHMTIYDPVTQMAKCLDARETAPLAATENMYSSNAFLSQMGGLAVAVPGELAGYWDAHQAYGRLPWSRLVLPAALLAENGVQVNSHLAMSLQLKAASIKAEPSMWIFLNETTGNVLQLGDTFKMSALAKTLKEIAEHGVDIFYKGSIGTKVVEDTQRRGGIVTKDDLLHYRTEWMTPVAVDLSDNLTLYSMPSPGSGVLVAYVMNMLDDHLPLKRDQYPSQSLDPLTYHRITEAFKHAFAQRTKLGDPKFVPEIEHLSEILSSKTFADETFDKFNDSFTSNDPAFYGAVIHNPDSKGTSHISVLDRDGLAVSVTTTVNTYFGAGFISEQTGIIMNNEMDDFSSPNTTNFFGVPPSPANFIRPGKRPLSSMTPTIVVDSSTGKVRSVIGAAGGTRITTSVVYALIRNLWFGENIKEAIDSYRIHHQLMPMNFQYESGFPKNIVESLRRRGHNVTEKVLRSAVYAISVESDGFIYANADYRKGGDVAGIDPVAEDIF
;
A
#
# COMPACT_ATOMS: atom_id res chain seq x y z
N MET A 1 22.20 -48.08 44.30
CA MET A 1 21.02 -48.75 44.91
C MET A 1 19.86 -47.76 44.85
N SER A 2 18.65 -48.03 44.39
CA SER A 2 18.05 -49.20 43.75
C SER A 2 16.88 -48.74 42.88
N ARG A 3 16.65 -49.48 41.79
CA ARG A 3 15.48 -49.42 40.90
C ARG A 3 14.16 -49.74 41.63
N ARG A 4 13.05 -49.20 41.08
CA ARG A 4 11.80 -49.88 40.62
C ARG A 4 10.80 -48.74 40.32
N GLY A 5 10.13 -48.60 39.17
CA GLY A 5 9.81 -49.48 38.05
C GLY A 5 8.29 -49.58 37.91
N ARG A 6 7.71 -49.01 36.84
CA ARG A 6 6.42 -49.42 36.23
C ARG A 6 6.24 -48.78 34.84
N TRP A 7 6.29 -49.63 33.81
CA TRP A 7 5.65 -49.55 32.48
C TRP A 7 4.61 -50.71 32.45
N PRO A 8 3.63 -50.84 31.51
CA PRO A 8 3.64 -50.35 30.11
C PRO A 8 2.28 -49.83 29.55
N PHE A 9 2.29 -49.20 28.37
CA PHE A 9 1.46 -49.57 27.19
C PHE A 9 1.84 -48.75 25.92
N SER A 10 2.15 -49.50 24.85
CA SER A 10 2.16 -49.19 23.40
C SER A 10 3.06 -48.08 22.80
N LEU A 11 4.20 -48.52 22.24
CA LEU A 11 5.09 -47.84 21.30
C LEU A 11 4.98 -48.54 19.92
N LEU A 12 4.49 -47.81 18.91
CA LEU A 12 4.56 -48.08 17.45
C LEU A 12 4.35 -46.67 16.84
N LEU A 13 5.28 -45.99 16.14
CA LEU A 13 5.98 -46.31 14.90
C LEU A 13 7.10 -45.27 14.65
N PRO A 14 8.26 -45.68 14.10
CA PRO A 14 8.77 -45.00 12.92
C PRO A 14 9.22 -46.05 11.89
N PHE A 15 8.36 -46.40 10.94
CA PHE A 15 8.69 -47.35 9.87
C PHE A 15 8.20 -46.95 8.47
N HIS A 16 7.55 -45.79 8.31
CA HIS A 16 6.89 -45.46 7.04
C HIS A 16 7.78 -44.76 6.00
N VAL A 17 8.90 -44.13 6.37
CA VAL A 17 9.74 -43.42 5.38
C VAL A 17 10.76 -44.35 4.72
N VAL A 18 11.26 -45.35 5.44
CA VAL A 18 12.24 -46.31 4.89
C VAL A 18 11.58 -47.38 4.01
N ILE A 19 10.33 -47.78 4.31
CA ILE A 19 9.56 -48.72 3.49
C ILE A 19 9.12 -48.10 2.16
N ILE A 20 8.83 -46.79 2.11
CA ILE A 20 8.47 -46.10 0.86
C ILE A 20 9.68 -46.03 -0.09
N VAL A 21 10.88 -45.76 0.42
CA VAL A 21 12.09 -45.68 -0.41
C VAL A 21 12.57 -47.06 -0.88
N VAL A 22 12.46 -48.10 -0.04
CA VAL A 22 12.80 -49.48 -0.43
C VAL A 22 11.72 -50.10 -1.34
N GLY A 23 10.45 -49.72 -1.16
CA GLY A 23 9.34 -50.13 -2.02
C GLY A 23 9.44 -49.56 -3.44
N VAL A 24 9.84 -48.29 -3.57
CA VAL A 24 10.11 -47.67 -4.89
C VAL A 24 11.29 -48.36 -5.60
N ILE A 25 12.32 -48.78 -4.87
CA ILE A 25 13.48 -49.48 -5.47
C ILE A 25 13.14 -50.92 -5.91
N LEU A 26 12.23 -51.61 -5.21
CA LEU A 26 11.81 -52.98 -5.57
C LEU A 26 10.75 -53.03 -6.67
N ILE A 27 9.85 -52.04 -6.78
CA ILE A 27 8.81 -52.01 -7.82
C ILE A 27 9.40 -51.64 -9.19
N PHE A 28 10.39 -50.75 -9.25
CA PHE A 28 11.05 -50.38 -10.51
C PHE A 28 12.13 -51.38 -10.98
N GLY A 29 12.54 -52.32 -10.12
CA GLY A 29 13.52 -53.35 -10.47
C GLY A 29 13.00 -54.49 -11.36
N ASN A 30 11.69 -54.77 -11.35
CA ASN A 30 11.15 -56.01 -11.94
C ASN A 30 10.15 -55.86 -13.09
N ASN A 31 9.70 -54.65 -13.48
CA ASN A 31 8.61 -54.51 -14.47
C ASN A 31 8.88 -53.64 -15.71
N CYS A 32 10.13 -53.33 -16.05
CA CYS A 32 10.48 -52.79 -17.37
C CYS A 32 11.00 -53.90 -18.30
N GLN A 33 10.13 -54.82 -18.69
CA GLN A 33 10.33 -55.65 -19.89
C GLN A 33 9.23 -55.33 -20.92
N ALA A 34 9.36 -54.18 -21.57
CA ALA A 34 8.65 -53.91 -22.82
C ALA A 34 9.71 -53.67 -23.89
N ARG A 35 10.00 -54.69 -24.71
CA ARG A 35 10.78 -54.54 -25.94
C ARG A 35 9.88 -53.85 -26.98
N PRO A 36 10.30 -52.74 -27.60
CA PRO A 36 9.67 -52.27 -28.82
C PRO A 36 10.15 -53.18 -29.96
N ASN A 37 9.21 -53.88 -30.61
CA ASN A 37 9.44 -54.34 -31.97
C ASN A 37 9.55 -53.09 -32.86
N SER A 38 10.59 -53.08 -33.70
CA SER A 38 10.89 -52.10 -34.75
C SER A 38 11.04 -50.63 -34.32
N ALA A 39 12.29 -50.18 -34.15
CA ALA A 39 12.69 -48.80 -34.41
C ALA A 39 14.18 -48.75 -34.81
N SER A 40 14.48 -47.87 -35.75
CA SER A 40 15.76 -47.62 -36.42
C SER A 40 16.95 -47.41 -35.47
N ARG A 41 18.18 -47.62 -36.00
CA ARG A 41 19.48 -47.47 -35.30
C ARG A 41 19.68 -46.19 -34.46
N GLY A 42 18.88 -45.14 -34.64
CA GLY A 42 18.87 -43.95 -33.78
C GLY A 42 18.19 -44.14 -32.41
N GLY A 43 17.17 -45.00 -32.29
CA GLY A 43 16.42 -45.16 -31.03
C GLY A 43 17.17 -45.97 -29.96
N GLN A 44 18.11 -46.83 -30.36
CA GLN A 44 18.89 -47.63 -29.40
C GLN A 44 19.89 -46.75 -28.60
N ALA A 45 20.45 -45.72 -29.24
CA ALA A 45 21.43 -44.82 -28.63
C ALA A 45 20.81 -43.92 -27.56
N ASP A 46 19.59 -43.42 -27.77
CA ASP A 46 18.86 -42.61 -26.78
C ASP A 46 18.44 -43.42 -25.55
N TRP A 47 18.07 -44.69 -25.74
CA TRP A 47 17.77 -45.59 -24.62
C TRP A 47 19.00 -45.95 -23.80
N ASP A 48 20.15 -46.16 -24.45
CA ASP A 48 21.41 -46.42 -23.75
C ASP A 48 21.91 -45.18 -23.00
N LEU A 49 21.67 -43.97 -23.54
CA LEU A 49 21.96 -42.69 -22.88
C LEU A 49 21.09 -42.49 -21.63
N LEU A 50 19.78 -42.73 -21.74
CA LEU A 50 18.85 -42.65 -20.62
C LEU A 50 19.20 -43.65 -19.49
N ILE A 51 19.58 -44.88 -19.86
CA ILE A 51 20.03 -45.90 -18.90
C ILE A 51 21.36 -45.50 -18.24
N HIS A 52 22.24 -44.81 -18.98
CA HIS A 52 23.49 -44.30 -18.45
C HIS A 52 23.27 -43.18 -17.43
N GLU A 53 22.42 -42.20 -17.73
CA GLU A 53 22.10 -41.10 -16.81
C GLU A 53 21.38 -41.57 -15.54
N VAL A 54 20.43 -42.49 -15.66
CA VAL A 54 19.75 -43.08 -14.50
C VAL A 54 20.74 -43.86 -13.60
N ARG A 55 21.77 -44.49 -14.19
CA ARG A 55 22.83 -45.16 -13.42
C ARG A 55 23.74 -44.17 -12.70
N LEU A 56 24.05 -43.03 -13.31
CA LEU A 56 24.84 -41.96 -12.70
C LEU A 56 24.09 -41.33 -11.52
N LEU A 57 22.82 -40.95 -11.73
CA LEU A 57 21.95 -40.40 -10.68
C LEU A 57 21.82 -41.34 -9.47
N ARG A 58 21.71 -42.65 -9.74
CA ARG A 58 21.65 -43.69 -8.69
C ARG A 58 22.97 -43.81 -7.91
N ASN A 59 24.11 -43.63 -8.57
CA ASN A 59 25.42 -43.68 -7.90
C ASN A 59 25.67 -42.43 -7.06
N ASP A 60 25.26 -41.25 -7.53
CA ASP A 60 25.39 -40.00 -6.78
C ASP A 60 24.50 -39.96 -5.54
N LEU A 61 23.26 -40.47 -5.64
CA LEU A 61 22.38 -40.65 -4.48
C LEU A 61 22.91 -41.67 -3.47
N ARG A 62 23.60 -42.72 -3.93
CA ARG A 62 24.30 -43.66 -3.04
C ARG A 62 25.47 -43.00 -2.32
N ASN A 63 26.28 -42.21 -3.03
CA ASN A 63 27.41 -41.49 -2.44
C ASN A 63 26.96 -40.46 -1.39
N LEU A 64 25.83 -39.79 -1.62
CA LEU A 64 25.22 -38.87 -0.65
C LEU A 64 24.81 -39.61 0.63
N LYS A 65 24.21 -40.79 0.51
CA LYS A 65 23.84 -41.65 1.65
C LYS A 65 25.07 -42.07 2.47
N THR A 66 26.14 -42.50 1.80
CA THR A 66 27.39 -42.91 2.47
C THR A 66 28.07 -41.73 3.19
N HIS A 67 27.98 -40.51 2.63
CA HIS A 67 28.52 -39.30 3.26
C HIS A 67 27.76 -38.91 4.54
N VAL A 68 26.43 -39.01 4.51
CA VAL A 68 25.58 -38.75 5.70
C VAL A 68 25.83 -39.79 6.79
N GLU A 69 26.05 -41.04 6.42
CA GLU A 69 26.40 -42.12 7.36
C GLU A 69 27.82 -41.96 7.94
N ASP A 70 28.81 -41.47 7.18
CA ASP A 70 30.18 -41.22 7.67
C ASP A 70 30.26 -40.00 8.62
N ILE A 71 29.46 -38.95 8.37
CA ILE A 71 29.32 -37.80 9.28
C ILE A 71 28.73 -38.22 10.63
N GLY A 72 27.75 -39.12 10.62
CA GLY A 72 27.14 -39.66 11.85
C GLY A 72 28.09 -40.53 12.68
N ASN A 73 29.04 -41.22 12.05
CA ASN A 73 29.99 -42.10 12.72
C ASN A 73 31.23 -41.38 13.28
N ARG A 74 31.58 -40.18 12.76
CA ARG A 74 32.78 -39.42 13.17
C ARG A 74 32.57 -38.47 14.36
N LEU A 75 31.32 -38.21 14.77
CA LEU A 75 30.98 -37.26 15.85
C LEU A 75 30.01 -37.89 16.87
N PRO A 76 30.51 -38.59 17.90
CA PRO A 76 29.63 -39.18 18.91
C PRO A 76 28.98 -38.06 19.75
N GLY A 77 27.66 -37.89 19.60
CA GLY A 77 26.85 -36.92 20.35
C GLY A 77 25.97 -35.99 19.50
N VAL A 78 26.06 -36.02 18.17
CA VAL A 78 25.20 -35.22 17.29
C VAL A 78 23.86 -35.93 17.06
N ASN A 79 22.77 -35.28 17.48
CA ASN A 79 21.42 -35.73 17.20
C ASN A 79 21.04 -35.38 15.74
N LEU A 80 20.94 -36.39 14.86
CA LEU A 80 20.61 -36.23 13.45
C LEU A 80 19.16 -35.77 13.17
N SER A 81 18.33 -35.55 14.20
CA SER A 81 17.02 -34.92 14.06
C SER A 81 17.08 -33.43 13.71
N LEU A 82 18.28 -32.83 13.65
CA LEU A 82 18.55 -31.41 13.38
C LEU A 82 19.13 -31.14 11.98
N VAL A 83 19.24 -32.16 11.11
CA VAL A 83 19.60 -31.92 9.70
C VAL A 83 18.45 -31.14 9.05
N ASN A 84 18.75 -29.90 8.67
CA ASN A 84 17.79 -28.94 8.14
C ASN A 84 17.20 -29.47 6.83
N LYS A 85 15.87 -29.66 6.78
CA LYS A 85 15.15 -30.20 5.60
C LYS A 85 15.40 -29.37 4.33
N THR A 86 15.74 -28.10 4.51
CA THR A 86 16.03 -27.13 3.45
C THR A 86 17.33 -27.44 2.72
N ASP A 87 18.37 -27.87 3.43
CA ASP A 87 19.69 -28.12 2.81
C ASP A 87 19.68 -29.43 2.00
N LEU A 88 19.00 -30.47 2.50
CA LEU A 88 18.80 -31.70 1.75
C LEU A 88 17.91 -31.50 0.51
N ALA A 89 16.87 -30.66 0.60
CA ALA A 89 16.04 -30.30 -0.54
C ALA A 89 16.81 -29.48 -1.58
N ASN A 90 17.67 -28.56 -1.15
CA ASN A 90 18.51 -27.75 -2.03
C ASN A 90 19.59 -28.59 -2.72
N ASP A 91 20.20 -29.55 -2.04
CA ASP A 91 21.17 -30.48 -2.64
C ASP A 91 20.50 -31.39 -3.68
N ILE A 92 19.29 -31.88 -3.41
CA ILE A 92 18.49 -32.65 -4.38
C ILE A 92 18.12 -31.77 -5.59
N TRP A 93 17.72 -30.51 -5.34
CA TRP A 93 17.36 -29.56 -6.40
C TRP A 93 18.57 -29.16 -7.26
N ALA A 94 19.75 -29.02 -6.66
CA ALA A 94 21.00 -28.75 -7.35
C ALA A 94 21.48 -29.93 -8.21
N VAL A 95 21.21 -31.16 -7.80
CA VAL A 95 21.47 -32.37 -8.61
C VAL A 95 20.50 -32.44 -9.79
N LEU A 96 19.21 -32.16 -9.57
CA LEU A 96 18.19 -32.16 -10.62
C LEU A 96 18.45 -31.08 -11.69
N ASN A 97 18.80 -29.86 -11.29
CA ASN A 97 19.12 -28.79 -12.25
C ASN A 97 20.37 -29.07 -13.07
N ARG A 98 21.33 -29.83 -12.53
CA ARG A 98 22.56 -30.18 -13.25
C ARG A 98 22.35 -31.18 -14.37
N HIS A 99 21.24 -31.91 -14.37
CA HIS A 99 20.87 -32.86 -15.44
C HIS A 99 19.77 -32.33 -16.36
N LEU A 100 19.01 -31.31 -15.92
CA LEU A 100 17.90 -30.74 -16.67
C LEU A 100 18.23 -29.43 -17.41
N GLY A 101 19.47 -28.94 -17.34
CA GLY A 101 19.85 -27.67 -17.97
C GLY A 101 21.26 -27.62 -18.56
N SER A 102 21.34 -27.74 -19.89
CA SER A 102 22.35 -27.02 -20.68
C SER A 102 21.82 -26.71 -22.08
N GLU A 103 21.97 -25.45 -22.47
CA GLU A 103 21.44 -24.76 -23.64
C GLU A 103 22.08 -25.19 -24.98
N ASN A 104 21.32 -25.09 -26.08
CA ASN A 104 21.68 -24.26 -27.23
C ASN A 104 20.45 -23.98 -28.13
N GLN A 105 20.44 -22.77 -28.69
CA GLN A 105 19.41 -22.14 -29.51
C GLN A 105 19.24 -22.78 -30.91
N GLU A 106 18.07 -22.49 -31.48
CA GLU A 106 17.68 -22.57 -32.91
C GLU A 106 17.18 -23.94 -33.42
N ASP A 107 15.99 -23.89 -34.04
CA ASP A 107 15.26 -24.92 -34.78
C ASP A 107 14.70 -26.13 -34.02
N ALA A 108 13.42 -26.09 -33.63
CA ALA A 108 12.48 -27.22 -33.75
C ALA A 108 11.06 -26.84 -33.27
N GLU A 109 10.12 -26.80 -34.21
CA GLU A 109 8.70 -27.02 -33.92
C GLU A 109 8.48 -28.43 -33.34
N HIS A 110 7.54 -28.55 -32.40
CA HIS A 110 6.91 -29.80 -31.91
C HIS A 110 7.77 -30.76 -31.07
N VAL A 111 7.86 -30.49 -29.76
CA VAL A 111 8.01 -31.54 -28.72
C VAL A 111 7.13 -31.18 -27.51
N GLN A 112 6.01 -31.89 -27.34
CA GLN A 112 5.25 -31.87 -26.08
C GLN A 112 5.95 -32.78 -25.04
N PRO A 113 6.16 -32.32 -23.80
CA PRO A 113 6.51 -33.23 -22.70
C PRO A 113 5.38 -34.23 -22.49
N SER A 114 5.71 -35.52 -22.48
CA SER A 114 4.75 -36.61 -22.35
C SER A 114 4.02 -36.57 -21.00
N GLU A 115 2.69 -36.73 -21.06
CA GLU A 115 1.73 -36.70 -19.94
C GLU A 115 1.97 -37.77 -18.85
N CYS A 116 2.98 -38.64 -18.99
CA CYS A 116 3.31 -39.66 -18.00
C CYS A 116 4.04 -39.12 -16.76
N LEU A 117 4.77 -37.99 -16.86
CA LEU A 117 5.53 -37.44 -15.73
C LEU A 117 4.67 -36.59 -14.78
N LEU A 118 3.61 -35.95 -15.30
CA LEU A 118 2.71 -35.07 -14.53
C LEU A 118 1.52 -35.82 -13.91
N GLY A 119 1.02 -36.89 -14.54
CA GLY A 119 -0.11 -37.67 -14.01
C GLY A 119 0.20 -38.48 -12.74
N SER A 120 1.47 -38.82 -12.53
CA SER A 120 1.89 -39.71 -11.43
C SER A 120 2.17 -38.97 -10.11
N ILE A 121 2.36 -37.66 -10.15
CA ILE A 121 2.57 -36.82 -8.95
C ILE A 121 1.22 -36.38 -8.35
N LEU A 122 0.18 -36.25 -9.17
CA LEU A 122 -1.12 -35.71 -8.74
C LEU A 122 -2.08 -36.75 -8.12
N SER A 123 -1.84 -38.05 -8.33
CA SER A 123 -2.74 -39.13 -7.83
C SER A 123 -2.44 -39.61 -6.40
N LEU A 124 -1.41 -39.08 -5.74
CA LEU A 124 -1.01 -39.47 -4.37
C LEU A 124 -1.38 -38.45 -3.28
N ALA A 125 -2.14 -37.40 -3.61
CA ALA A 125 -2.62 -36.40 -2.66
C ALA A 125 -4.12 -36.48 -2.33
N ILE A 126 -4.87 -37.46 -2.87
CA ILE A 126 -6.34 -37.53 -2.73
C ILE A 126 -6.86 -38.77 -1.96
N ALA A 127 -6.03 -39.75 -1.62
CA ALA A 127 -6.50 -40.92 -0.87
C ALA A 127 -6.03 -40.88 0.60
N ASN A 128 -6.73 -40.12 1.45
CA ASN A 128 -6.88 -40.36 2.89
C ASN A 128 -7.91 -39.39 3.48
N GLY A 129 -9.19 -39.71 3.29
CA GLY A 129 -10.33 -39.04 3.89
C GLY A 129 -11.56 -39.91 3.71
N ASP A 130 -11.86 -40.73 4.71
CA ASP A 130 -12.99 -41.66 4.76
C ASP A 130 -14.31 -40.87 4.86
N PRO A 131 -15.28 -41.01 3.92
CA PRO A 131 -16.60 -40.42 4.04
C PRO A 131 -17.55 -41.49 4.57
N ASP A 132 -17.90 -41.41 5.86
CA ASP A 132 -19.17 -41.86 6.47
C ASP A 132 -18.94 -42.26 7.94
N SER A 133 -19.16 -41.32 8.86
CA SER A 133 -19.68 -41.65 10.19
C SER A 133 -20.45 -40.47 10.77
N GLU A 134 -21.78 -40.61 10.73
CA GLU A 134 -22.69 -39.80 11.53
C GLU A 134 -22.54 -40.18 13.00
N PHE A 135 -22.23 -39.20 13.85
CA PHE A 135 -22.48 -39.27 15.28
C PHE A 135 -23.16 -37.97 15.72
N GLU A 136 -24.46 -38.07 15.96
CA GLU A 136 -25.23 -37.04 16.66
C GLU A 136 -24.67 -36.86 18.08
N THR A 137 -24.25 -35.64 18.41
CA THR A 137 -24.14 -35.20 19.79
C THR A 137 -24.77 -33.82 19.94
N ASN A 138 -25.89 -33.79 20.66
CA ASN A 138 -26.50 -32.59 21.20
C ASN A 138 -25.50 -31.87 22.11
N GLY A 139 -25.16 -30.62 21.79
CA GLY A 139 -24.35 -29.78 22.64
C GLY A 139 -24.22 -28.36 22.08
N LEU A 140 -24.54 -27.37 22.89
CA LEU A 140 -24.41 -25.93 22.61
C LEU A 140 -22.99 -25.58 22.14
N VAL A 141 -22.78 -25.54 20.83
CA VAL A 141 -21.59 -24.93 20.23
C VAL A 141 -21.97 -23.52 19.81
N SER A 142 -21.50 -22.55 20.60
CA SER A 142 -21.31 -21.18 20.15
C SER A 142 -20.63 -21.23 18.78
N LYS A 143 -21.35 -20.85 17.72
CA LYS A 143 -20.78 -20.73 16.37
C LYS A 143 -19.70 -19.66 16.43
N LYS A 144 -18.46 -20.04 16.71
CA LYS A 144 -17.29 -19.20 16.42
C LYS A 144 -17.42 -18.80 14.96
N LYS A 145 -17.66 -17.51 14.69
CA LYS A 145 -17.61 -16.92 13.35
C LYS A 145 -16.28 -17.37 12.75
N LYS A 146 -16.31 -18.28 11.78
CA LYS A 146 -15.12 -18.63 11.00
C LYS A 146 -14.80 -17.38 10.19
N THR A 147 -13.84 -16.58 10.64
CA THR A 147 -13.29 -15.48 9.85
C THR A 147 -12.61 -16.11 8.64
N ILE A 148 -13.24 -15.98 7.46
CA ILE A 148 -12.69 -16.57 6.23
C ILE A 148 -11.58 -15.68 5.67
N PHE A 149 -11.48 -14.42 6.12
CA PHE A 149 -10.55 -13.46 5.55
C PHE A 149 -9.60 -12.80 6.55
N THR A 150 -8.34 -12.85 6.12
CA THR A 150 -7.08 -12.40 6.70
C THR A 150 -6.63 -13.12 7.98
N PRO A 151 -5.44 -13.77 7.98
CA PRO A 151 -4.80 -14.11 9.25
C PRO A 151 -4.60 -12.83 10.08
N PRO A 152 -4.61 -12.90 11.41
CA PRO A 152 -4.39 -11.73 12.25
C PRO A 152 -3.09 -11.05 11.82
N SER A 153 -3.20 -9.83 11.31
CA SER A 153 -2.02 -9.04 10.95
C SER A 153 -1.40 -8.46 12.22
N PRO A 154 -0.11 -8.06 12.17
CA PRO A 154 0.58 -7.47 13.32
C PRO A 154 0.11 -6.04 13.63
N SER A 155 -0.76 -5.43 12.82
CA SER A 155 -1.31 -4.10 13.13
C SER A 155 -2.12 -4.14 14.43
N LYS A 156 -1.98 -3.10 15.24
CA LYS A 156 -2.72 -2.95 16.50
C LYS A 156 -4.08 -2.32 16.23
N LEU A 157 -5.15 -2.96 16.72
CA LEU A 157 -6.44 -2.30 16.88
C LEU A 157 -6.41 -1.49 18.18
N GLY A 158 -6.29 -0.18 18.07
CA GLY A 158 -6.43 0.72 19.21
C GLY A 158 -7.90 0.90 19.56
N LYS A 159 -8.23 0.82 20.86
CA LYS A 159 -9.56 1.10 21.39
C LYS A 159 -9.48 2.18 22.46
N TYR A 160 -10.17 3.30 22.25
CA TYR A 160 -10.07 4.51 23.06
C TYR A 160 -11.46 5.05 23.39
N ARG A 161 -11.55 5.85 24.47
CA ARG A 161 -12.82 6.51 24.85
C ARG A 161 -12.88 7.98 24.43
N THR A 162 -11.74 8.65 24.39
CA THR A 162 -11.71 10.12 24.39
C THR A 162 -11.16 10.70 23.10
N ALA A 163 -10.01 10.21 22.63
CA ALA A 163 -9.38 10.71 21.40
C ALA A 163 -8.48 9.63 20.80
N ALA A 164 -8.24 9.69 19.50
CA ALA A 164 -7.34 8.77 18.82
C ALA A 164 -6.62 9.42 17.63
N ILE A 165 -5.46 8.87 17.31
CA ILE A 165 -4.68 9.15 16.12
C ILE A 165 -4.22 7.84 15.49
N SER A 166 -4.31 7.77 14.16
CA SER A 166 -3.69 6.74 13.33
C SER A 166 -2.74 7.40 12.35
N SER A 167 -1.47 6.97 12.35
CA SER A 167 -0.43 7.51 11.47
C SER A 167 0.48 6.41 10.94
N ASP A 168 1.28 6.74 9.92
CA ASP A 168 2.22 5.81 9.29
C ASP A 168 3.56 5.65 10.03
N SER A 169 3.62 6.12 11.28
CA SER A 169 4.81 6.00 12.13
C SER A 169 4.46 6.00 13.61
N ALA A 170 4.96 5.01 14.36
CA ALA A 170 4.72 4.89 15.80
C ALA A 170 5.04 6.14 16.63
N PRO A 171 6.26 6.74 16.54
CA PRO A 171 6.58 7.95 17.29
C PRO A 171 5.67 9.13 16.93
N CYS A 172 5.13 9.18 15.70
CA CYS A 172 4.28 10.27 15.27
C CYS A 172 2.85 10.15 15.83
N SER A 173 2.32 8.92 15.96
CA SER A 173 1.09 8.67 16.72
C SER A 173 1.25 9.03 18.20
N GLU A 174 2.38 8.69 18.82
CA GLU A 174 2.65 9.06 20.22
C GLU A 174 2.74 10.58 20.42
N ILE A 175 3.46 11.29 19.54
CA ILE A 175 3.53 12.75 19.56
C ILE A 175 2.14 13.37 19.43
N GLY A 176 1.31 12.90 18.48
CA GLY A 176 -0.05 13.40 18.32
C GLY A 176 -0.92 13.16 19.55
N ARG A 177 -0.83 11.98 20.19
CA ARG A 177 -1.50 11.71 21.46
C ARG A 177 -1.06 12.69 22.54
N ASP A 178 0.25 12.91 22.70
CA ASP A 178 0.79 13.76 23.76
C ASP A 178 0.34 15.21 23.59
N ILE A 179 0.28 15.71 22.35
CA ILE A 179 -0.30 17.02 22.03
C ILE A 179 -1.77 17.10 22.47
N MET A 180 -2.60 16.09 22.19
CA MET A 180 -3.99 16.07 22.65
C MET A 180 -4.11 15.94 24.18
N ALA A 181 -3.17 15.24 24.83
CA ALA A 181 -3.12 15.10 26.28
C ALA A 181 -2.79 16.43 26.98
N GLU A 182 -1.95 17.26 26.34
CA GLU A 182 -1.57 18.60 26.79
C GLU A 182 -2.65 19.67 26.57
N GLY A 183 -3.80 19.30 25.99
CA GLY A 183 -4.92 20.21 25.73
C GLY A 183 -4.99 20.76 24.31
N GLY A 184 -4.11 20.30 23.41
CA GLY A 184 -4.25 20.52 21.98
C GLY A 184 -5.47 19.80 21.40
N ASN A 185 -5.91 20.26 20.23
CA ASN A 185 -7.02 19.63 19.48
C ASN A 185 -6.51 18.73 18.35
N ALA A 186 -7.43 18.19 17.54
CA ALA A 186 -7.10 17.32 16.42
C ALA A 186 -6.17 18.00 15.37
N ILE A 187 -6.26 19.32 15.20
CA ILE A 187 -5.41 20.07 14.26
C ILE A 187 -3.99 20.21 14.82
N ASP A 188 -3.85 20.59 16.09
CA ASP A 188 -2.54 20.65 16.76
C ASP A 188 -1.83 19.29 16.67
N ALA A 189 -2.56 18.21 16.96
CA ALA A 189 -2.04 16.84 16.93
C ALA A 189 -1.67 16.40 15.51
N ALA A 190 -2.49 16.71 14.51
CA ALA A 190 -2.20 16.42 13.12
C ALA A 190 -0.93 17.15 12.66
N ILE A 191 -0.78 18.45 12.96
CA ILE A 191 0.40 19.24 12.57
C ILE A 191 1.69 18.67 13.20
N ALA A 192 1.66 18.37 14.49
CA ALA A 192 2.84 17.81 15.17
C ALA A 192 3.23 16.42 14.63
N ALA A 193 2.23 15.57 14.37
CA ALA A 193 2.45 14.25 13.77
C ALA A 193 2.94 14.35 12.32
N LEU A 194 2.48 15.35 11.56
CA LEU A 194 2.92 15.64 10.19
C LEU A 194 4.39 16.09 10.14
N PHE A 195 4.82 16.99 11.02
CA PHE A 195 6.24 17.35 11.16
C PHE A 195 7.09 16.13 11.53
N CYS A 196 6.63 15.30 12.47
CA CYS A 196 7.30 14.05 12.83
C CYS A 196 7.42 13.12 11.61
N ASN A 197 6.36 12.98 10.82
CA ASN A 197 6.35 12.15 9.62
C ASN A 197 7.38 12.59 8.58
N GLY A 198 7.57 13.91 8.38
CA GLY A 198 8.61 14.43 7.50
C GLY A 198 10.03 14.06 7.92
N VAL A 199 10.24 13.71 9.19
CA VAL A 199 11.54 13.28 9.73
C VAL A 199 11.67 11.75 9.73
N VAL A 200 10.60 11.03 10.08
CA VAL A 200 10.63 9.56 10.23
C VAL A 200 10.40 8.81 8.93
N ASN A 201 9.57 9.38 8.05
CA ASN A 201 9.27 8.87 6.71
C ASN A 201 9.69 9.90 5.63
N PRO A 202 10.97 10.35 5.61
CA PRO A 202 11.45 11.42 4.74
C PRO A 202 11.33 11.09 3.24
N GLN A 203 11.23 9.81 2.90
CA GLN A 203 10.96 9.34 1.55
C GLN A 203 9.53 9.58 1.07
N SER A 204 8.58 9.86 1.96
CA SER A 204 7.15 9.94 1.64
C SER A 204 6.55 11.33 1.80
N ALA A 205 7.04 12.15 2.73
CA ALA A 205 6.43 13.42 3.12
C ALA A 205 7.47 14.36 3.74
N GLY A 206 7.11 15.63 3.91
CA GLY A 206 7.91 16.62 4.63
C GLY A 206 7.76 18.02 4.05
N ILE A 207 8.26 19.03 4.77
CA ILE A 207 8.05 20.46 4.48
C ILE A 207 8.52 20.96 3.09
N GLY A 208 9.18 20.11 2.31
CA GLY A 208 9.50 20.35 0.90
C GLY A 208 8.41 19.89 -0.07
N GLY A 209 7.27 19.38 0.41
CA GLY A 209 6.13 18.93 -0.39
C GLY A 209 4.84 19.70 -0.11
N GLY A 210 3.72 18.98 -0.12
CA GLY A 210 2.36 19.53 0.02
C GLY A 210 1.36 18.50 0.56
N PHE A 211 0.17 18.97 0.90
CA PHE A 211 -0.88 18.10 1.46
C PHE A 211 -2.30 18.54 1.10
N HIS A 212 -3.22 17.60 1.28
CA HIS A 212 -4.66 17.84 1.31
C HIS A 212 -5.21 17.45 2.68
N MET A 213 -6.03 18.32 3.28
CA MET A 213 -6.65 18.09 4.59
C MET A 213 -8.17 18.29 4.51
N THR A 214 -8.92 17.35 5.07
CA THR A 214 -10.37 17.46 5.29
C THR A 214 -10.62 17.56 6.79
N ILE A 215 -11.36 18.56 7.21
CA ILE A 215 -11.63 18.89 8.61
C ILE A 215 -13.14 18.87 8.80
N TYR A 216 -13.62 18.21 9.87
CA TYR A 216 -15.01 18.31 10.30
C TYR A 216 -15.06 18.93 11.68
N ASP A 217 -15.76 20.07 11.79
CA ASP A 217 -15.98 20.77 13.03
C ASP A 217 -17.35 20.37 13.62
N PRO A 218 -17.37 19.66 14.77
CA PRO A 218 -18.61 19.18 15.38
C PRO A 218 -19.45 20.30 16.00
N VAL A 219 -18.86 21.47 16.28
CA VAL A 219 -19.57 22.61 16.88
C VAL A 219 -20.41 23.30 15.82
N THR A 220 -19.83 23.54 14.65
CA THR A 220 -20.55 24.12 13.51
C THR A 220 -21.28 23.06 12.67
N GLN A 221 -20.97 21.78 12.88
CA GLN A 221 -21.39 20.64 12.05
C GLN A 221 -21.05 20.83 10.57
N MET A 222 -19.96 21.56 10.28
CA MET A 222 -19.51 21.84 8.92
C MET A 222 -18.16 21.19 8.66
N ALA A 223 -17.99 20.68 7.44
CA ALA A 223 -16.69 20.25 6.94
C ALA A 223 -16.05 21.34 6.06
N LYS A 224 -14.71 21.40 6.10
CA LYS A 224 -13.87 22.25 5.24
C LYS A 224 -12.69 21.46 4.73
N CYS A 225 -12.19 21.83 3.56
CA CYS A 225 -10.96 21.31 3.01
C CYS A 225 -9.89 22.41 2.97
N LEU A 226 -8.64 22.03 3.23
CA LEU A 226 -7.46 22.88 3.04
C LEU A 226 -6.56 22.23 2.00
N ASP A 227 -6.41 22.92 0.87
CA ASP A 227 -5.46 22.60 -0.19
C ASP A 227 -4.14 23.34 0.04
N ALA A 228 -3.12 22.56 0.39
CA ALA A 228 -1.74 22.99 0.50
C ALA A 228 -0.85 22.24 -0.51
N ARG A 229 -1.42 21.92 -1.67
CA ARG A 229 -0.71 21.31 -2.80
C ARG A 229 0.26 22.30 -3.43
N GLU A 230 1.38 21.76 -3.86
CA GLU A 230 2.41 22.50 -4.55
C GLU A 230 1.90 23.12 -5.85
N THR A 231 2.42 24.29 -6.19
CA THR A 231 2.10 24.97 -7.46
C THR A 231 3.27 24.89 -8.42
N ALA A 232 2.99 24.79 -9.71
CA ALA A 232 4.01 24.95 -10.73
C ALA A 232 4.70 26.32 -10.59
N PRO A 233 6.05 26.39 -10.69
CA PRO A 233 6.76 27.66 -10.66
C PRO A 233 6.25 28.62 -11.74
N LEU A 234 6.34 29.92 -11.50
CA LEU A 234 5.88 30.96 -12.43
C LEU A 234 6.61 30.91 -13.78
N ALA A 235 7.83 30.39 -13.80
CA ALA A 235 8.62 30.16 -15.02
C ALA A 235 8.32 28.83 -15.73
N ALA A 236 7.41 27.99 -15.21
CA ALA A 236 7.06 26.71 -15.82
C ALA A 236 6.36 26.91 -17.17
N THR A 237 6.60 26.01 -18.12
CA THR A 237 5.94 26.06 -19.42
C THR A 237 5.32 24.71 -19.74
N GLU A 238 4.24 24.73 -20.54
CA GLU A 238 3.48 23.54 -20.90
C GLU A 238 4.36 22.40 -21.45
N ASN A 239 5.38 22.74 -22.24
CA ASN A 239 6.21 21.80 -22.98
C ASN A 239 7.62 21.62 -22.39
N MET A 240 7.86 22.03 -21.13
CA MET A 240 9.22 22.03 -20.55
C MET A 240 9.87 20.64 -20.45
N TYR A 241 9.08 19.56 -20.52
CA TYR A 241 9.56 18.18 -20.48
C TYR A 241 9.49 17.43 -21.80
N SER A 242 9.04 18.06 -22.89
CA SER A 242 8.84 17.37 -24.18
C SER A 242 10.12 16.75 -24.75
N SER A 243 11.30 17.25 -24.38
CA SER A 243 12.59 16.68 -24.78
C SER A 243 13.05 15.53 -23.88
N ASN A 244 12.63 15.50 -22.61
CA ASN A 244 13.00 14.48 -21.63
C ASN A 244 12.02 14.47 -20.44
N ALA A 245 11.09 13.51 -20.44
CA ALA A 245 10.11 13.35 -19.37
C ALA A 245 10.75 13.06 -18.00
N PHE A 246 11.96 12.49 -17.95
CA PHE A 246 12.65 12.18 -16.69
C PHE A 246 12.97 13.44 -15.86
N LEU A 247 13.06 14.61 -16.50
CA LEU A 247 13.29 15.90 -15.82
C LEU A 247 12.12 16.34 -14.94
N SER A 248 10.93 15.77 -15.14
CA SER A 248 9.79 15.98 -14.22
C SER A 248 9.93 15.16 -12.95
N GLN A 249 10.73 14.08 -12.96
CA GLN A 249 10.87 13.14 -11.85
C GLN A 249 12.08 13.40 -10.97
N MET A 250 13.19 13.89 -11.54
CA MET A 250 14.47 14.01 -10.84
C MET A 250 15.15 15.35 -11.13
N GLY A 251 15.87 15.88 -10.15
CA GLY A 251 16.63 17.13 -10.25
C GLY A 251 15.78 18.37 -10.01
N GLY A 252 16.39 19.56 -10.15
CA GLY A 252 15.73 20.81 -9.75
C GLY A 252 14.50 21.18 -10.58
N LEU A 253 14.41 20.73 -11.84
CA LEU A 253 13.24 20.99 -12.70
C LEU A 253 11.99 20.22 -12.27
N ALA A 254 12.14 19.16 -11.49
CA ALA A 254 11.04 18.36 -10.97
C ALA A 254 10.29 19.07 -9.82
N VAL A 255 10.93 20.06 -9.20
CA VAL A 255 10.46 20.70 -7.98
C VAL A 255 9.34 21.70 -8.28
N ALA A 256 8.18 21.48 -7.68
CA ALA A 256 7.11 22.47 -7.57
C ALA A 256 7.26 23.27 -6.28
N VAL A 257 6.58 24.40 -6.17
CA VAL A 257 6.68 25.32 -5.02
C VAL A 257 6.11 24.66 -3.77
N PRO A 258 6.90 24.42 -2.70
CA PRO A 258 6.43 23.68 -1.52
C PRO A 258 5.32 24.40 -0.75
N GLY A 259 4.24 23.67 -0.48
CA GLY A 259 3.03 24.21 0.15
C GLY A 259 2.78 23.79 1.58
N GLU A 260 3.44 22.72 2.03
CA GLU A 260 3.16 22.03 3.27
C GLU A 260 3.26 22.93 4.52
N LEU A 261 4.32 23.74 4.62
CA LEU A 261 4.54 24.59 5.78
C LEU A 261 3.50 25.73 5.89
N ALA A 262 3.10 26.33 4.77
CA ALA A 262 2.03 27.33 4.74
C ALA A 262 0.69 26.73 5.17
N GLY A 263 0.38 25.50 4.73
CA GLY A 263 -0.83 24.81 5.15
C GLY A 263 -0.85 24.48 6.65
N TYR A 264 0.27 24.07 7.23
CA TYR A 264 0.36 23.86 8.68
C TYR A 264 0.08 25.15 9.43
N TRP A 265 0.64 26.26 8.97
CA TRP A 265 0.40 27.56 9.56
C TRP A 265 -1.05 27.98 9.46
N ASP A 266 -1.65 27.90 8.27
CA ASP A 266 -3.04 28.30 8.06
C ASP A 266 -4.03 27.48 8.89
N ALA A 267 -3.82 26.16 8.98
CA ALA A 267 -4.61 25.29 9.84
C ALA A 267 -4.43 25.67 11.33
N HIS A 268 -3.19 25.94 11.76
CA HIS A 268 -2.88 26.38 13.12
C HIS A 268 -3.51 27.75 13.45
N GLN A 269 -3.49 28.70 12.53
CA GLN A 269 -4.12 30.01 12.74
C GLN A 269 -5.65 29.90 12.82
N ALA A 270 -6.25 28.99 12.05
CA ALA A 270 -7.70 28.81 12.04
C ALA A 270 -8.23 28.01 13.24
N TYR A 271 -7.48 26.98 13.69
CA TYR A 271 -7.98 26.01 14.67
C TYR A 271 -7.02 25.71 15.83
N GLY A 272 -5.74 26.06 15.75
CA GLY A 272 -4.73 25.67 16.73
C GLY A 272 -4.99 26.20 18.14
N ARG A 273 -4.68 25.40 19.16
CA ARG A 273 -4.81 25.78 20.58
C ARG A 273 -3.46 25.90 21.27
N LEU A 274 -2.48 25.07 20.90
CA LEU A 274 -1.15 25.11 21.49
C LEU A 274 -0.23 26.10 20.76
N PRO A 275 0.82 26.61 21.42
CA PRO A 275 1.81 27.45 20.74
C PRO A 275 2.47 26.71 19.57
N TRP A 276 2.68 27.41 18.44
CA TRP A 276 3.29 26.85 17.22
C TRP A 276 4.58 26.07 17.49
N SER A 277 5.47 26.63 18.31
CA SER A 277 6.75 26.01 18.66
C SER A 277 6.59 24.63 19.31
N ARG A 278 5.52 24.41 20.08
CA ARG A 278 5.24 23.11 20.72
C ARG A 278 4.94 22.03 19.68
N LEU A 279 4.36 22.38 18.53
CA LEU A 279 4.04 21.45 17.46
C LEU A 279 5.27 21.07 16.63
N VAL A 280 6.22 22.00 16.47
CA VAL A 280 7.41 21.82 15.62
C VAL A 280 8.58 21.16 16.34
N LEU A 281 8.84 21.54 17.59
CA LEU A 281 10.04 21.12 18.34
C LEU A 281 10.21 19.59 18.51
N PRO A 282 9.16 18.77 18.69
CA PRO A 282 9.33 17.31 18.76
C PRO A 282 10.02 16.72 17.54
N ALA A 283 9.63 17.17 16.34
CA ALA A 283 10.26 16.73 15.10
C ALA A 283 11.69 17.23 14.97
N ALA A 284 11.97 18.46 15.41
CA ALA A 284 13.34 18.99 15.44
C ALA A 284 14.26 18.16 16.34
N LEU A 285 13.77 17.73 17.50
CA LEU A 285 14.51 16.85 18.42
C LEU A 285 14.72 15.45 17.84
N LEU A 286 13.73 14.88 17.17
CA LEU A 286 13.89 13.60 16.45
C LEU A 286 14.97 13.71 15.36
N ALA A 287 14.95 14.78 14.57
CA ALA A 287 15.92 15.00 13.50
C ALA A 287 17.36 15.16 14.03
N GLU A 288 17.52 15.76 15.22
CA GLU A 288 18.80 15.98 15.89
C GLU A 288 19.35 14.71 16.58
N ASN A 289 18.49 14.02 17.32
CA ASN A 289 18.86 12.83 18.09
C ASN A 289 19.06 11.61 17.18
N GLY A 290 18.34 11.57 16.06
CA GLY A 290 18.37 10.52 15.07
C GLY A 290 17.13 9.64 15.12
N VAL A 291 16.83 9.03 13.98
CA VAL A 291 15.67 8.16 13.79
C VAL A 291 16.12 6.80 13.28
N GLN A 292 15.46 5.75 13.78
CA GLN A 292 15.66 4.40 13.27
C GLN A 292 14.98 4.21 11.92
N VAL A 293 15.70 3.62 10.97
CA VAL A 293 15.19 3.22 9.67
C VAL A 293 14.13 2.14 9.87
N ASN A 294 12.87 2.48 9.57
CA ASN A 294 11.76 1.53 9.59
C ASN A 294 11.73 0.66 8.32
N SER A 295 10.84 -0.34 8.29
CA SER A 295 10.75 -1.31 7.19
C SER A 295 10.43 -0.66 5.84
N HIS A 296 9.59 0.37 5.83
CA HIS A 296 9.19 1.07 4.63
C HIS A 296 10.31 1.96 4.08
N LEU A 297 11.04 2.67 4.96
CA LEU A 297 12.23 3.44 4.58
C LEU A 297 13.34 2.50 4.09
N ALA A 298 13.65 1.40 4.79
CA ALA A 298 14.65 0.41 4.36
C ALA A 298 14.37 -0.13 2.95
N MET A 299 13.10 -0.48 2.68
CA MET A 299 12.68 -0.93 1.36
C MET A 299 12.87 0.17 0.29
N SER A 300 12.48 1.40 0.60
CA SER A 300 12.60 2.54 -0.33
C SER A 300 14.06 2.89 -0.61
N LEU A 301 14.91 2.86 0.41
CA LEU A 301 16.36 3.01 0.31
C LEU A 301 16.97 1.95 -0.61
N GLN A 302 16.59 0.68 -0.42
CA GLN A 302 17.07 -0.41 -1.27
C GLN A 302 16.60 -0.25 -2.73
N LEU A 303 15.34 0.13 -2.95
CA LEU A 303 14.79 0.39 -4.29
C LEU A 303 15.49 1.55 -5.00
N LYS A 304 15.96 2.54 -4.25
CA LYS A 304 16.61 3.76 -4.77
C LYS A 304 18.12 3.78 -4.55
N ALA A 305 18.73 2.65 -4.19
CA ALA A 305 20.12 2.59 -3.75
C ALA A 305 21.11 3.17 -4.77
N ALA A 306 20.91 2.89 -6.07
CA ALA A 306 21.76 3.44 -7.12
C ALA A 306 21.68 4.98 -7.20
N SER A 307 20.47 5.55 -7.17
CA SER A 307 20.26 6.99 -7.21
C SER A 307 20.79 7.68 -5.95
N ILE A 308 20.55 7.10 -4.78
CA ILE A 308 21.02 7.63 -3.48
C ILE A 308 22.55 7.67 -3.43
N LYS A 309 23.22 6.60 -3.87
CA LYS A 309 24.70 6.54 -3.92
C LYS A 309 25.29 7.55 -4.90
N ALA A 310 24.54 7.92 -5.94
CA ALA A 310 24.98 8.86 -6.96
C ALA A 310 24.73 10.33 -6.60
N GLU A 311 23.85 10.62 -5.63
CA GLU A 311 23.51 11.99 -5.21
C GLU A 311 24.26 12.36 -3.91
N PRO A 312 25.22 13.31 -3.96
CA PRO A 312 25.99 13.69 -2.78
C PRO A 312 25.16 14.19 -1.60
N SER A 313 24.05 14.89 -1.84
CA SER A 313 23.19 15.40 -0.77
C SER A 313 22.45 14.31 0.03
N MET A 314 22.37 13.09 -0.51
CA MET A 314 21.68 11.96 0.10
C MET A 314 22.58 11.10 1.01
N TRP A 315 23.81 11.56 1.29
CA TRP A 315 24.80 10.84 2.09
C TRP A 315 24.30 10.38 3.46
N ILE A 316 23.33 11.10 4.06
CA ILE A 316 22.74 10.75 5.36
C ILE A 316 22.06 9.37 5.37
N PHE A 317 21.76 8.82 4.19
CA PHE A 317 21.16 7.51 4.00
C PHE A 317 22.18 6.43 3.63
N LEU A 318 23.47 6.74 3.72
CA LEU A 318 24.56 5.80 3.46
C LEU A 318 25.26 5.44 4.77
N ASN A 319 25.59 4.16 4.91
CA ASN A 319 26.48 3.69 5.94
C ASN A 319 27.92 4.13 5.58
N GLU A 320 28.53 4.97 6.42
CA GLU A 320 29.84 5.58 6.17
C GLU A 320 30.95 4.55 5.92
N THR A 321 30.89 3.38 6.56
CA THR A 321 31.90 2.33 6.45
C THR A 321 31.77 1.53 5.16
N THR A 322 30.55 1.18 4.77
CA THR A 322 30.30 0.25 3.65
C THR A 322 29.94 0.97 2.35
N GLY A 323 29.54 2.24 2.40
CA GLY A 323 28.98 2.98 1.27
C GLY A 323 27.65 2.40 0.75
N ASN A 324 27.02 1.49 1.49
CA ASN A 324 25.70 0.95 1.19
C ASN A 324 24.61 1.79 1.82
N VAL A 325 23.39 1.70 1.27
CA VAL A 325 22.23 2.35 1.90
C VAL A 325 21.95 1.73 3.27
N LEU A 326 21.44 2.54 4.19
CA LEU A 326 21.06 2.09 5.52
C LEU A 326 19.97 1.01 5.48
N GLN A 327 20.02 0.11 6.46
CA GLN A 327 19.14 -1.04 6.60
C GLN A 327 18.14 -0.85 7.76
N LEU A 328 17.14 -1.74 7.84
CA LEU A 328 16.17 -1.76 8.93
C LEU A 328 16.88 -1.74 10.30
N GLY A 329 16.52 -0.79 11.16
CA GLY A 329 17.08 -0.61 12.50
C GLY A 329 18.34 0.26 12.57
N ASP A 330 19.01 0.56 11.45
CA ASP A 330 20.08 1.56 11.41
C ASP A 330 19.53 2.94 11.80
N THR A 331 20.40 3.83 12.26
CA THR A 331 20.00 5.19 12.67
C THR A 331 20.59 6.23 11.73
N PHE A 332 19.77 7.19 11.29
CA PHE A 332 20.21 8.36 10.54
C PHE A 332 19.87 9.65 11.28
N LYS A 333 20.60 10.73 10.99
CA LYS A 333 20.40 12.07 11.58
C LYS A 333 20.20 13.10 10.48
N MET A 334 19.27 14.02 10.69
CA MET A 334 18.97 15.11 9.76
C MET A 334 19.33 16.45 10.42
N SER A 335 20.61 16.63 10.81
CA SER A 335 21.06 17.78 11.62
C SER A 335 20.75 19.13 10.99
N ALA A 336 20.85 19.25 9.65
CA ALA A 336 20.46 20.47 8.94
C ALA A 336 18.96 20.73 9.04
N LEU A 337 18.12 19.68 8.90
CA LEU A 337 16.67 19.79 9.07
C LEU A 337 16.30 20.14 10.51
N ALA A 338 16.98 19.55 11.50
CA ALA A 338 16.76 19.89 12.90
C ALA A 338 16.97 21.38 13.18
N LYS A 339 18.04 21.97 12.63
CA LYS A 339 18.30 23.42 12.73
C LYS A 339 17.20 24.22 12.03
N THR A 340 16.83 23.84 10.82
CA THR A 340 15.74 24.46 10.06
C THR A 340 14.42 24.44 10.83
N LEU A 341 14.05 23.31 11.43
CA LEU A 341 12.83 23.16 12.22
C LEU A 341 12.88 23.99 13.52
N LYS A 342 14.05 24.13 14.17
CA LYS A 342 14.22 25.03 15.32
C LYS A 342 14.01 26.50 14.92
N GLU A 343 14.59 26.93 13.80
CA GLU A 343 14.40 28.28 13.26
C GLU A 343 12.92 28.53 12.90
N ILE A 344 12.22 27.55 12.32
CA ILE A 344 10.78 27.62 12.02
C ILE A 344 9.93 27.67 13.30
N ALA A 345 10.31 26.92 14.34
CA ALA A 345 9.63 26.92 15.63
C ALA A 345 9.73 28.29 16.32
N GLU A 346 10.89 28.95 16.20
CA GLU A 346 11.18 30.24 16.84
C GLU A 346 10.60 31.44 16.07
N HIS A 347 10.73 31.44 14.74
CA HIS A 347 10.42 32.60 13.90
C HIS A 347 9.13 32.47 13.09
N GLY A 348 8.42 31.34 13.21
CA GLY A 348 7.24 31.04 12.41
C GLY A 348 7.57 30.72 10.95
N VAL A 349 6.55 30.60 10.11
CA VAL A 349 6.71 30.11 8.73
C VAL A 349 7.25 31.14 7.74
N ASP A 350 7.21 32.42 8.08
CA ASP A 350 7.67 33.50 7.20
C ASP A 350 9.18 33.39 6.90
N ILE A 351 9.97 32.75 7.75
CA ILE A 351 11.39 32.50 7.48
C ILE A 351 11.61 31.58 6.25
N PHE A 352 10.62 30.74 5.94
CA PHE A 352 10.62 29.89 4.74
C PHE A 352 10.11 30.68 3.53
N TYR A 353 8.98 31.36 3.61
CA TYR A 353 8.36 31.98 2.42
C TYR A 353 8.90 33.37 2.07
N LYS A 354 9.46 34.09 3.04
CA LYS A 354 9.96 35.47 2.90
C LYS A 354 11.40 35.66 3.38
N GLY A 355 12.01 34.61 3.92
CA GLY A 355 13.24 34.71 4.71
C GLY A 355 14.44 33.92 4.19
N SER A 356 15.35 33.64 5.11
CA SER A 356 16.64 33.01 4.86
C SER A 356 16.53 31.54 4.47
N ILE A 357 15.57 30.78 5.02
CA ILE A 357 15.38 29.37 4.69
C ILE A 357 14.90 29.24 3.23
N GLY A 358 13.91 30.03 2.81
CA GLY A 358 13.46 30.04 1.42
C GLY A 358 14.56 30.41 0.44
N THR A 359 15.38 31.40 0.78
CA THR A 359 16.55 31.77 -0.04
C THR A 359 17.48 30.59 -0.25
N LYS A 360 17.81 29.84 0.81
CA LYS A 360 18.69 28.65 0.73
C LYS A 360 18.08 27.53 -0.12
N VAL A 361 16.78 27.26 0.04
CA VAL A 361 16.05 26.25 -0.74
C VAL A 361 16.07 26.60 -2.23
N VAL A 362 15.80 27.86 -2.58
CA VAL A 362 15.83 28.35 -3.96
C VAL A 362 17.23 28.19 -4.56
N GLU A 363 18.27 28.61 -3.84
CA GLU A 363 19.66 28.49 -4.31
C GLU A 363 20.09 27.04 -4.54
N ASP A 364 19.75 26.13 -3.60
CA ASP A 364 20.08 24.70 -3.73
C ASP A 364 19.32 24.04 -4.90
N THR A 365 18.08 24.46 -5.14
CA THR A 365 17.22 23.98 -6.23
C THR A 365 17.71 24.48 -7.60
N GLN A 366 18.05 25.77 -7.70
CA GLN A 366 18.57 26.37 -8.93
C GLN A 366 19.96 25.84 -9.30
N ARG A 367 20.81 25.53 -8.31
CA ARG A 367 22.09 24.82 -8.55
C ARG A 367 21.91 23.45 -9.22
N ARG A 368 20.73 22.84 -9.07
CA ARG A 368 20.33 21.57 -9.69
C ARG A 368 19.48 21.77 -10.95
N GLY A 369 19.53 22.97 -11.54
CA GLY A 369 18.82 23.31 -12.78
C GLY A 369 17.35 23.66 -12.59
N GLY A 370 16.87 23.81 -11.36
CA GLY A 370 15.47 24.15 -11.08
C GLY A 370 15.10 25.59 -11.39
N ILE A 371 13.79 25.81 -11.51
CA ILE A 371 13.21 27.10 -11.91
C ILE A 371 12.37 27.76 -10.82
N VAL A 372 12.30 27.17 -9.63
CA VAL A 372 11.70 27.82 -8.45
C VAL A 372 12.52 29.07 -8.10
N THR A 373 11.81 30.16 -7.79
CA THR A 373 12.37 31.46 -7.44
C THR A 373 11.89 31.92 -6.06
N LYS A 374 12.47 33.02 -5.57
CA LYS A 374 11.97 33.65 -4.33
C LYS A 374 10.57 34.24 -4.51
N ASP A 375 10.26 34.73 -5.71
CA ASP A 375 8.93 35.27 -6.02
C ASP A 375 7.88 34.16 -6.00
N ASP A 376 8.22 32.94 -6.43
CA ASP A 376 7.34 31.78 -6.29
C ASP A 376 6.96 31.52 -4.83
N LEU A 377 7.95 31.48 -3.93
CA LEU A 377 7.71 31.29 -2.49
C LEU A 377 6.90 32.44 -1.89
N LEU A 378 7.21 33.69 -2.27
CA LEU A 378 6.52 34.87 -1.77
C LEU A 378 5.03 34.89 -2.14
N HIS A 379 4.68 34.37 -3.32
CA HIS A 379 3.31 34.39 -3.86
C HIS A 379 2.53 33.09 -3.59
N TYR A 380 3.17 32.02 -3.12
CA TYR A 380 2.47 30.79 -2.78
C TYR A 380 1.37 31.02 -1.74
N ARG A 381 0.16 30.50 -2.00
CA ARG A 381 -0.97 30.53 -1.06
C ARG A 381 -1.67 29.18 -1.05
N THR A 382 -2.09 28.79 0.13
CA THR A 382 -3.05 27.72 0.43
C THR A 382 -4.48 28.14 0.13
N GLU A 383 -5.38 27.16 0.01
CA GLU A 383 -6.78 27.40 -0.29
C GLU A 383 -7.73 26.64 0.61
N TRP A 384 -8.66 27.38 1.22
CA TRP A 384 -9.81 26.83 1.91
C TRP A 384 -10.93 26.56 0.91
N MET A 385 -11.43 25.34 0.88
CA MET A 385 -12.42 24.87 -0.09
C MET A 385 -13.61 24.21 0.61
N THR A 386 -14.77 24.29 -0.03
CA THR A 386 -15.93 23.46 0.35
C THR A 386 -15.64 22.01 -0.04
N PRO A 387 -15.82 21.04 0.87
CA PRO A 387 -15.62 19.63 0.56
C PRO A 387 -16.66 19.13 -0.46
N VAL A 388 -16.31 18.08 -1.19
CA VAL A 388 -17.34 17.26 -1.86
C VAL A 388 -18.11 16.52 -0.77
N ALA A 389 -19.43 16.66 -0.78
CA ALA A 389 -20.33 16.04 0.19
C ALA A 389 -21.33 15.13 -0.55
N VAL A 390 -21.55 13.93 -0.01
CA VAL A 390 -22.62 13.03 -0.46
C VAL A 390 -23.32 12.38 0.71
N ASP A 391 -24.65 12.35 0.64
CA ASP A 391 -25.47 11.63 1.60
C ASP A 391 -25.57 10.16 1.18
N LEU A 392 -25.28 9.29 2.12
CA LEU A 392 -25.37 7.85 2.03
C LEU A 392 -26.54 7.37 2.90
N SER A 393 -26.94 6.13 2.69
CA SER A 393 -27.86 5.37 3.51
C SER A 393 -27.44 5.38 4.98
N ASP A 394 -28.37 5.03 5.86
CA ASP A 394 -28.15 4.95 7.31
C ASP A 394 -27.82 6.33 7.95
N ASN A 395 -28.32 7.41 7.35
CA ASN A 395 -28.11 8.82 7.76
C ASN A 395 -26.62 9.24 7.78
N LEU A 396 -25.79 8.65 6.92
CA LEU A 396 -24.38 9.01 6.85
C LEU A 396 -24.14 10.09 5.81
N THR A 397 -23.30 11.07 6.10
CA THR A 397 -22.78 12.03 5.12
C THR A 397 -21.27 11.87 5.02
N LEU A 398 -20.78 11.69 3.78
CA LEU A 398 -19.35 11.59 3.47
C LEU A 398 -18.84 12.94 2.95
N TYR A 399 -17.73 13.40 3.51
CA TYR A 399 -16.99 14.59 3.09
C TYR A 399 -15.60 14.20 2.59
N SER A 400 -15.19 14.71 1.44
CA SER A 400 -13.85 14.46 0.89
C SER A 400 -13.31 15.65 0.09
N MET A 401 -12.02 15.63 -0.19
CA MET A 401 -11.30 16.70 -0.89
C MET A 401 -11.80 16.90 -2.34
N PRO A 402 -12.23 18.11 -2.76
CA PRO A 402 -12.55 18.41 -4.16
C PRO A 402 -11.29 18.46 -5.04
N SER A 403 -11.46 18.74 -6.34
CA SER A 403 -10.32 18.96 -7.24
C SER A 403 -9.48 20.17 -6.81
N PRO A 404 -8.14 20.11 -6.85
CA PRO A 404 -7.29 19.14 -7.56
C PRO A 404 -7.05 17.81 -6.82
N GLY A 405 -7.68 17.55 -5.67
CA GLY A 405 -7.76 16.22 -5.06
C GLY A 405 -8.70 15.27 -5.82
N SER A 406 -8.69 14.00 -5.42
CA SER A 406 -9.52 12.94 -6.02
C SER A 406 -10.70 12.51 -5.15
N GLY A 407 -11.06 13.26 -4.10
CA GLY A 407 -12.15 12.89 -3.17
C GLY A 407 -13.52 12.82 -3.84
N VAL A 408 -13.73 13.60 -4.91
CA VAL A 408 -14.90 13.49 -5.79
C VAL A 408 -15.12 12.07 -6.34
N LEU A 409 -14.04 11.31 -6.57
CA LEU A 409 -14.13 9.94 -7.06
C LEU A 409 -14.56 8.97 -5.96
N VAL A 410 -14.18 9.23 -4.71
CA VAL A 410 -14.68 8.46 -3.55
C VAL A 410 -16.18 8.68 -3.43
N ALA A 411 -16.63 9.94 -3.41
CA ALA A 411 -18.04 10.31 -3.38
C ALA A 411 -18.84 9.63 -4.52
N TYR A 412 -18.33 9.71 -5.74
CA TYR A 412 -18.97 9.11 -6.91
C TYR A 412 -19.10 7.59 -6.80
N VAL A 413 -18.04 6.88 -6.38
CA VAL A 413 -18.10 5.42 -6.21
C VAL A 413 -19.04 5.02 -5.08
N MET A 414 -19.03 5.74 -3.97
CA MET A 414 -19.91 5.45 -2.84
C MET A 414 -21.38 5.65 -3.25
N ASN A 415 -21.73 6.73 -3.94
CA ASN A 415 -23.07 6.96 -4.48
C ASN A 415 -23.53 5.87 -5.46
N MET A 416 -22.64 5.42 -6.36
CA MET A 416 -22.96 4.36 -7.33
C MET A 416 -23.30 3.02 -6.66
N LEU A 417 -22.79 2.77 -5.45
CA LEU A 417 -22.84 1.44 -4.83
C LEU A 417 -23.76 1.35 -3.62
N ASP A 418 -24.08 2.47 -2.97
CA ASP A 418 -24.75 2.47 -1.67
C ASP A 418 -26.07 1.67 -1.65
N ASP A 419 -26.99 1.95 -2.58
CA ASP A 419 -28.28 1.23 -2.68
C ASP A 419 -28.21 -0.05 -3.53
N HIS A 420 -27.06 -0.32 -4.14
CA HIS A 420 -26.98 -1.18 -5.32
C HIS A 420 -26.13 -2.43 -5.13
N LEU A 421 -25.42 -2.56 -4.01
CA LEU A 421 -24.75 -3.81 -3.69
C LEU A 421 -25.75 -4.85 -3.16
N PRO A 422 -25.63 -6.13 -3.53
CA PRO A 422 -26.51 -7.21 -3.07
C PRO A 422 -26.18 -7.61 -1.61
N LEU A 423 -26.14 -6.64 -0.71
CA LEU A 423 -25.81 -6.81 0.69
C LEU A 423 -27.08 -7.01 1.49
N LYS A 424 -27.16 -8.13 2.20
CA LYS A 424 -28.16 -8.30 3.25
C LYS A 424 -27.65 -7.62 4.52
N ARG A 425 -27.66 -6.28 4.54
CA ARG A 425 -27.19 -5.45 5.66
C ARG A 425 -27.80 -5.93 7.00
N ASP A 426 -29.03 -6.45 6.95
CA ASP A 426 -29.80 -6.87 8.12
C ASP A 426 -29.65 -8.35 8.51
N GLN A 427 -29.17 -9.22 7.62
CA GLN A 427 -29.24 -10.68 7.83
C GLN A 427 -27.90 -11.33 8.19
N TYR A 428 -26.75 -10.74 7.83
CA TYR A 428 -25.43 -11.28 8.20
C TYR A 428 -24.34 -10.20 8.20
N PRO A 429 -23.87 -9.69 9.35
CA PRO A 429 -22.72 -8.78 9.44
C PRO A 429 -21.39 -9.55 9.31
N SER A 430 -21.28 -10.50 8.40
CA SER A 430 -20.02 -11.18 8.14
C SER A 430 -19.92 -11.62 6.69
N GLN A 431 -19.11 -10.86 5.95
CA GLN A 431 -18.44 -11.27 4.71
C GLN A 431 -19.39 -11.55 3.55
N SER A 432 -19.81 -10.49 2.84
CA SER A 432 -20.30 -10.68 1.46
C SER A 432 -19.16 -11.27 0.63
N LEU A 433 -19.26 -12.57 0.39
CA LEU A 433 -18.41 -13.35 -0.52
C LEU A 433 -19.04 -13.47 -1.90
N ASP A 434 -20.08 -12.70 -2.16
CA ASP A 434 -20.78 -12.72 -3.43
C ASP A 434 -19.85 -12.17 -4.54
N PRO A 435 -19.46 -12.99 -5.53
CA PRO A 435 -18.59 -12.53 -6.60
C PRO A 435 -19.17 -11.38 -7.42
N LEU A 436 -20.51 -11.22 -7.45
CA LEU A 436 -21.14 -10.10 -8.12
C LEU A 436 -20.87 -8.77 -7.41
N THR A 437 -20.77 -8.74 -6.08
CA THR A 437 -20.37 -7.56 -5.31
C THR A 437 -18.99 -7.04 -5.76
N TYR A 438 -17.99 -7.92 -5.86
CA TYR A 438 -16.63 -7.54 -6.28
C TYR A 438 -16.55 -7.13 -7.74
N HIS A 439 -17.40 -7.73 -8.59
CA HIS A 439 -17.56 -7.29 -9.98
C HIS A 439 -18.06 -5.85 -10.04
N ARG A 440 -19.16 -5.53 -9.35
CA ARG A 440 -19.74 -4.17 -9.32
C ARG A 440 -18.78 -3.14 -8.71
N ILE A 441 -18.04 -3.48 -7.65
CA ILE A 441 -16.96 -2.62 -7.11
C ILE A 441 -15.90 -2.32 -8.19
N THR A 442 -15.51 -3.33 -8.96
CA THR A 442 -14.52 -3.18 -10.02
C THR A 442 -15.03 -2.35 -11.20
N GLU A 443 -16.30 -2.51 -11.60
CA GLU A 443 -16.94 -1.64 -12.59
C GLU A 443 -16.98 -0.18 -12.11
N ALA A 444 -17.37 0.06 -10.87
CA ALA A 444 -17.41 1.39 -10.27
C ALA A 444 -16.04 2.06 -10.27
N PHE A 445 -14.97 1.33 -9.94
CA PHE A 445 -13.60 1.84 -10.04
C PHE A 445 -13.24 2.27 -11.47
N LYS A 446 -13.62 1.51 -12.49
CA LYS A 446 -13.35 1.90 -13.89
C LYS A 446 -14.08 3.16 -14.30
N HIS A 447 -15.37 3.28 -13.98
CA HIS A 447 -16.13 4.50 -14.23
C HIS A 447 -15.53 5.71 -13.50
N ALA A 448 -15.10 5.55 -12.25
CA ALA A 448 -14.47 6.63 -11.50
C ALA A 448 -13.12 7.05 -12.11
N PHE A 449 -12.25 6.09 -12.44
CA PHE A 449 -10.96 6.40 -13.07
C PHE A 449 -11.09 6.97 -14.48
N ALA A 450 -12.18 6.67 -15.19
CA ALA A 450 -12.49 7.34 -16.46
C ALA A 450 -12.77 8.82 -16.23
N GLN A 451 -13.53 9.17 -15.20
CA GLN A 451 -13.79 10.58 -14.85
C GLN A 451 -12.55 11.26 -14.29
N ARG A 452 -11.67 10.54 -13.58
CA ARG A 452 -10.36 11.06 -13.13
C ARG A 452 -9.55 11.69 -14.25
N THR A 453 -9.65 11.15 -15.47
CA THR A 453 -8.91 11.69 -16.63
C THR A 453 -9.33 13.11 -17.03
N LYS A 454 -10.48 13.59 -16.54
CA LYS A 454 -11.05 14.90 -16.83
C LYS A 454 -10.86 15.90 -15.68
N LEU A 455 -10.29 15.46 -14.56
CA LEU A 455 -10.01 16.30 -13.39
C LEU A 455 -8.67 17.04 -13.53
N GLY A 456 -8.48 18.05 -12.71
CA GLY A 456 -7.39 19.04 -12.79
C GLY A 456 -7.65 20.20 -11.84
N ASP A 457 -6.90 21.30 -11.99
CA ASP A 457 -7.08 22.50 -11.17
C ASP A 457 -8.27 23.35 -11.65
N PRO A 458 -9.34 23.52 -10.85
CA PRO A 458 -10.53 24.28 -11.25
C PRO A 458 -10.25 25.76 -11.52
N LYS A 459 -9.18 26.34 -10.97
CA LYS A 459 -8.79 27.73 -11.26
C LYS A 459 -8.33 27.94 -12.71
N PHE A 460 -7.89 26.87 -13.35
CA PHE A 460 -7.38 26.89 -14.73
C PHE A 460 -8.30 26.17 -15.71
N VAL A 461 -9.20 25.32 -15.21
CA VAL A 461 -10.19 24.58 -16.00
C VAL A 461 -11.54 24.65 -15.26
N PRO A 462 -12.29 25.77 -15.38
CA PRO A 462 -13.50 26.03 -14.59
C PRO A 462 -14.59 24.97 -14.73
N GLU A 463 -14.62 24.23 -15.84
CA GLU A 463 -15.58 23.15 -16.10
C GLU A 463 -15.49 22.00 -15.08
N ILE A 464 -14.38 21.91 -14.34
CA ILE A 464 -14.15 20.90 -13.30
C ILE A 464 -15.09 21.09 -12.10
N GLU A 465 -15.48 22.33 -11.77
CA GLU A 465 -16.44 22.58 -10.69
C GLU A 465 -17.78 21.93 -11.02
N HIS A 466 -18.29 22.18 -12.23
CA HIS A 466 -19.53 21.58 -12.70
C HIS A 466 -19.42 20.05 -12.84
N LEU A 467 -18.30 19.53 -13.33
CA LEU A 467 -18.06 18.08 -13.35
C LEU A 467 -18.12 17.49 -11.93
N SER A 468 -17.57 18.18 -10.94
CA SER A 468 -17.57 17.71 -9.55
C SER A 468 -18.98 17.63 -8.99
N GLU A 469 -19.84 18.61 -9.28
CA GLU A 469 -21.27 18.59 -8.92
C GLU A 469 -22.03 17.43 -9.58
N ILE A 470 -21.76 17.17 -10.87
CA ILE A 470 -22.36 16.02 -11.58
C ILE A 470 -21.93 14.71 -10.91
N LEU A 471 -20.64 14.53 -10.64
CA LEU A 471 -20.08 13.30 -10.07
C LEU A 471 -20.52 13.05 -8.62
N SER A 472 -20.83 14.09 -7.84
CA SER A 472 -21.37 13.94 -6.49
C SER A 472 -22.90 13.79 -6.47
N SER A 473 -23.59 13.93 -7.59
CA SER A 473 -25.04 13.77 -7.65
C SER A 473 -25.46 12.28 -7.61
N LYS A 474 -26.52 11.98 -6.85
CA LYS A 474 -27.09 10.62 -6.79
C LYS A 474 -27.65 10.19 -8.16
N THR A 475 -28.33 11.09 -8.86
CA THR A 475 -28.92 10.81 -10.18
C THR A 475 -27.87 10.34 -11.19
N PHE A 476 -26.74 11.04 -11.32
CA PHE A 476 -25.70 10.64 -12.28
C PHE A 476 -24.99 9.34 -11.88
N ALA A 477 -24.86 9.09 -10.57
CA ALA A 477 -24.34 7.84 -10.06
C ALA A 477 -25.28 6.67 -10.41
N ASP A 478 -26.59 6.83 -10.25
CA ASP A 478 -27.59 5.82 -10.60
C ASP A 478 -27.62 5.56 -12.13
N GLU A 479 -27.61 6.63 -12.95
CA GLU A 479 -27.49 6.51 -14.41
C GLU A 479 -26.20 5.80 -14.86
N THR A 480 -25.13 5.91 -14.07
CA THR A 480 -23.89 5.20 -14.35
C THR A 480 -23.98 3.74 -13.91
N PHE A 481 -24.57 3.48 -12.75
CA PHE A 481 -24.81 2.12 -12.28
C PHE A 481 -25.68 1.32 -13.26
N ASP A 482 -26.69 1.95 -13.87
CA ASP A 482 -27.55 1.33 -14.90
C ASP A 482 -26.79 0.85 -16.14
N LYS A 483 -25.56 1.33 -16.36
CA LYS A 483 -24.68 0.87 -17.45
C LYS A 483 -23.92 -0.40 -17.10
N PHE A 484 -23.92 -0.82 -15.83
CA PHE A 484 -23.20 -2.01 -15.40
C PHE A 484 -23.86 -3.24 -16.01
N ASN A 485 -23.03 -4.16 -16.52
CA ASN A 485 -23.50 -5.45 -16.96
C ASN A 485 -23.00 -6.51 -15.99
N ASP A 486 -23.90 -7.04 -15.16
CA ASP A 486 -23.54 -8.01 -14.13
C ASP A 486 -22.77 -9.22 -14.69
N SER A 487 -22.93 -9.59 -15.97
CA SER A 487 -22.31 -10.77 -16.59
C SER A 487 -21.08 -10.47 -17.45
N PHE A 488 -20.71 -9.20 -17.64
CA PHE A 488 -19.68 -8.80 -18.60
C PHE A 488 -18.93 -7.53 -18.18
N THR A 489 -17.63 -7.46 -18.51
CA THR A 489 -16.85 -6.22 -18.46
C THR A 489 -16.28 -5.88 -19.83
N SER A 490 -16.28 -4.59 -20.18
CA SER A 490 -15.48 -4.09 -21.29
C SER A 490 -13.99 -4.11 -20.94
N ASN A 491 -13.13 -4.37 -21.93
CA ASN A 491 -11.67 -4.20 -21.84
C ASN A 491 -11.18 -2.97 -22.63
N ASP A 492 -12.12 -2.09 -23.03
CA ASP A 492 -11.83 -0.83 -23.71
C ASP A 492 -12.06 0.36 -22.76
N PRO A 493 -11.02 1.13 -22.39
CA PRO A 493 -11.17 2.34 -21.59
C PRO A 493 -12.13 3.38 -22.18
N ALA A 494 -12.30 3.44 -23.50
CA ALA A 494 -13.20 4.37 -24.15
C ALA A 494 -14.68 4.07 -23.83
N PHE A 495 -15.03 2.81 -23.58
CA PHE A 495 -16.36 2.41 -23.11
C PHE A 495 -16.76 3.13 -21.83
N TYR A 496 -15.80 3.43 -20.95
CA TYR A 496 -16.03 4.11 -19.67
C TYR A 496 -15.98 5.64 -19.79
N GLY A 497 -15.68 6.19 -20.97
CA GLY A 497 -15.64 7.63 -21.24
C GLY A 497 -14.34 8.32 -20.81
N ALA A 498 -13.22 7.60 -20.82
CA ALA A 498 -11.90 8.14 -20.49
C ALA A 498 -11.37 9.10 -21.56
N VAL A 499 -10.71 10.17 -21.11
CA VAL A 499 -10.17 11.23 -21.96
C VAL A 499 -8.65 11.31 -21.93
N ILE A 500 -7.93 10.46 -21.16
CA ILE A 500 -6.48 10.04 -21.23
C ILE A 500 -5.58 10.35 -20.00
N HIS A 501 -4.26 10.07 -20.08
CA HIS A 501 -3.33 9.64 -19.01
C HIS A 501 -3.19 10.58 -17.80
N ASN A 502 -3.07 9.96 -16.62
CA ASN A 502 -2.55 10.55 -15.39
C ASN A 502 -1.42 9.67 -14.80
N PRO A 503 -0.31 10.27 -14.34
CA PRO A 503 0.84 9.58 -13.75
C PRO A 503 0.51 8.89 -12.39
N ASP A 504 1.42 8.02 -11.93
CA ASP A 504 1.31 7.24 -10.67
C ASP A 504 2.36 7.71 -9.65
N SER A 505 1.92 8.21 -8.51
CA SER A 505 2.77 8.63 -7.39
C SER A 505 3.03 7.50 -6.39
N LYS A 506 4.07 7.59 -5.54
CA LYS A 506 4.47 6.46 -4.66
C LYS A 506 4.91 6.85 -3.25
N GLY A 507 5.46 8.04 -3.06
CA GLY A 507 5.86 8.61 -1.78
C GLY A 507 4.73 9.44 -1.20
N THR A 508 3.87 8.85 -0.37
CA THR A 508 2.73 9.53 0.25
C THR A 508 2.53 8.99 1.66
N SER A 509 2.04 9.82 2.58
CA SER A 509 1.74 9.50 3.97
C SER A 509 0.35 10.00 4.34
N HIS A 510 -0.31 9.37 5.32
CA HIS A 510 -1.63 9.79 5.77
C HIS A 510 -1.73 9.75 7.31
N ILE A 511 -2.49 10.68 7.86
CA ILE A 511 -2.80 10.77 9.29
C ILE A 511 -4.30 11.00 9.43
N SER A 512 -4.93 10.24 10.33
CA SER A 512 -6.31 10.44 10.77
C SER A 512 -6.33 10.73 12.27
N VAL A 513 -7.04 11.79 12.66
CA VAL A 513 -7.14 12.24 14.06
C VAL A 513 -8.60 12.54 14.42
N LEU A 514 -9.01 12.12 15.60
CA LEU A 514 -10.28 12.48 16.22
C LEU A 514 -10.00 12.90 17.67
N ASP A 515 -10.34 14.13 18.04
CA ASP A 515 -10.13 14.61 19.41
C ASP A 515 -11.36 14.47 20.31
N ARG A 516 -11.16 14.88 21.57
CA ARG A 516 -12.17 14.80 22.65
C ARG A 516 -13.42 15.64 22.41
N ASP A 517 -13.30 16.69 21.60
CA ASP A 517 -14.41 17.60 21.32
C ASP A 517 -15.19 17.14 20.09
N GLY A 518 -14.68 16.13 19.37
CA GLY A 518 -15.25 15.58 18.14
C GLY A 518 -14.69 16.23 16.87
N LEU A 519 -13.69 17.11 16.98
CA LEU A 519 -13.01 17.69 15.82
C LEU A 519 -12.24 16.56 15.13
N ALA A 520 -12.52 16.37 13.85
CA ALA A 520 -11.89 15.31 13.06
C ALA A 520 -11.03 15.90 11.95
N VAL A 521 -9.86 15.31 11.75
CA VAL A 521 -8.89 15.71 10.73
C VAL A 521 -8.42 14.47 9.99
N SER A 522 -8.66 14.44 8.68
CA SER A 522 -8.06 13.48 7.76
C SER A 522 -7.09 14.25 6.87
N VAL A 523 -5.81 13.84 6.83
CA VAL A 523 -4.77 14.57 6.09
C VAL A 523 -3.84 13.63 5.36
N THR A 524 -3.64 13.88 4.07
CA THR A 524 -2.69 13.15 3.22
C THR A 524 -1.60 14.12 2.77
N THR A 525 -0.34 13.79 3.02
CA THR A 525 0.86 14.58 2.68
C THR A 525 1.78 13.77 1.77
N THR A 526 2.55 14.44 0.92
CA THR A 526 3.40 13.79 -0.07
C THR A 526 4.57 14.66 -0.50
N VAL A 527 5.65 14.01 -0.97
CA VAL A 527 6.70 14.61 -1.81
C VAL A 527 6.65 14.04 -3.25
N ASN A 528 5.47 13.54 -3.65
CA ASN A 528 5.16 12.73 -4.83
C ASN A 528 5.78 11.32 -4.84
N THR A 529 7.00 11.14 -5.34
CA THR A 529 7.65 9.82 -5.43
C THR A 529 8.63 9.60 -4.28
N TYR A 530 9.18 8.40 -4.14
CA TYR A 530 10.15 8.15 -3.06
C TYR A 530 11.35 9.08 -3.16
N PHE A 531 11.53 9.91 -2.12
CA PHE A 531 12.54 10.98 -2.03
C PHE A 531 12.36 12.14 -3.02
N GLY A 532 11.15 12.31 -3.55
CA GLY A 532 10.78 13.42 -4.44
C GLY A 532 11.72 13.57 -5.63
N ALA A 533 12.28 14.77 -5.80
CA ALA A 533 13.24 15.11 -6.87
C ALA A 533 14.60 14.41 -6.73
N GLY A 534 14.78 13.61 -5.68
CA GLY A 534 15.94 12.78 -5.47
C GLY A 534 17.15 13.51 -4.90
N PHE A 535 16.97 14.68 -4.30
CA PHE A 535 18.01 15.42 -3.60
C PHE A 535 17.51 16.09 -2.31
N ILE A 536 18.44 16.40 -1.42
CA ILE A 536 18.20 17.18 -0.19
C ILE A 536 18.81 18.57 -0.39
N SER A 537 18.12 19.63 0.01
CA SER A 537 18.72 20.95 0.16
C SER A 537 19.82 20.88 1.23
N GLU A 538 21.08 20.89 0.81
CA GLU A 538 22.25 20.73 1.68
C GLU A 538 22.31 21.80 2.78
N GLN A 539 21.79 23.01 2.49
CA GLN A 539 21.78 24.11 3.45
C GLN A 539 20.67 24.01 4.51
N THR A 540 19.60 23.25 4.24
CA THR A 540 18.39 23.24 5.09
C THR A 540 17.98 21.84 5.55
N GLY A 541 18.49 20.78 4.94
CA GLY A 541 18.10 19.39 5.19
C GLY A 541 16.71 19.01 4.64
N ILE A 542 16.08 19.87 3.84
CA ILE A 542 14.75 19.63 3.28
C ILE A 542 14.86 18.75 2.03
N ILE A 543 14.08 17.66 2.00
CA ILE A 543 13.90 16.84 0.79
C ILE A 543 12.91 17.55 -0.13
N MET A 544 13.27 17.71 -1.39
CA MET A 544 12.46 18.45 -2.35
C MET A 544 11.49 17.51 -3.07
N ASN A 545 10.23 17.94 -3.22
CA ASN A 545 9.22 17.21 -4.00
C ASN A 545 9.62 17.07 -5.48
N ASN A 546 9.03 16.09 -6.16
CA ASN A 546 8.98 16.06 -7.63
C ASN A 546 7.55 16.24 -8.14
N GLU A 547 6.81 17.19 -7.59
CA GLU A 547 5.38 17.30 -7.85
C GLU A 547 5.04 17.76 -9.27
N MET A 548 6.01 18.31 -9.99
CA MET A 548 5.82 18.61 -11.41
C MET A 548 5.57 17.34 -12.27
N ASP A 549 5.97 16.15 -11.80
CA ASP A 549 5.67 14.86 -12.46
C ASP A 549 4.19 14.51 -12.42
N ASP A 550 3.38 15.08 -11.51
CA ASP A 550 1.93 14.83 -11.49
C ASP A 550 1.18 15.57 -12.62
N PHE A 551 1.82 16.52 -13.31
CA PHE A 551 1.24 17.16 -14.49
C PHE A 551 1.30 16.27 -15.74
N SER A 552 0.33 16.46 -16.62
CA SER A 552 0.40 15.98 -17.99
C SER A 552 1.27 16.90 -18.85
N SER A 553 2.11 16.32 -19.71
CA SER A 553 2.92 17.05 -20.69
C SER A 553 2.43 16.76 -22.11
N PRO A 554 2.19 17.75 -22.97
CA PRO A 554 1.80 17.52 -24.35
C PRO A 554 2.83 16.67 -25.09
N ASN A 555 2.34 15.89 -26.05
CA ASN A 555 3.15 15.01 -26.90
C ASN A 555 3.95 13.93 -26.16
N THR A 556 3.70 13.74 -24.86
CA THR A 556 4.28 12.65 -24.07
C THR A 556 3.21 11.58 -23.84
N THR A 557 3.25 10.49 -24.60
CA THR A 557 2.48 9.29 -24.27
C THR A 557 3.20 8.52 -23.18
N ASN A 558 2.46 8.00 -22.20
CA ASN A 558 3.04 7.17 -21.16
C ASN A 558 3.59 5.84 -21.71
N PHE A 559 4.20 5.04 -20.84
CA PHE A 559 4.71 3.70 -21.17
C PHE A 559 3.66 2.77 -21.84
N PHE A 560 2.37 3.02 -21.64
CA PHE A 560 1.27 2.26 -22.18
C PHE A 560 0.64 2.88 -23.44
N GLY A 561 1.29 3.88 -24.06
CA GLY A 561 0.81 4.54 -25.29
C GLY A 561 -0.40 5.45 -25.09
N VAL A 562 -0.70 5.84 -23.85
CA VAL A 562 -1.85 6.66 -23.49
C VAL A 562 -1.48 8.14 -23.64
N PRO A 563 -2.26 8.95 -24.39
CA PRO A 563 -1.95 10.37 -24.57
C PRO A 563 -2.18 11.15 -23.26
N PRO A 564 -1.76 12.42 -23.15
CA PRO A 564 -1.72 13.16 -21.88
C PRO A 564 -3.00 13.99 -21.61
N SER A 565 -3.46 14.08 -20.35
CA SER A 565 -4.73 14.77 -20.02
C SER A 565 -4.63 16.31 -20.15
N PRO A 566 -5.40 16.97 -21.06
CA PRO A 566 -5.33 18.42 -21.23
C PRO A 566 -5.76 19.21 -20.00
N ALA A 567 -6.73 18.70 -19.23
CA ALA A 567 -7.20 19.31 -17.99
C ALA A 567 -6.08 19.46 -16.96
N ASN A 568 -5.04 18.63 -17.05
CA ASN A 568 -3.90 18.60 -16.17
C ASN A 568 -2.59 19.02 -16.86
N PHE A 569 -2.63 19.81 -17.93
CA PHE A 569 -1.42 20.40 -18.51
C PHE A 569 -0.78 21.46 -17.60
N ILE A 570 0.56 21.55 -17.67
CA ILE A 570 1.38 22.49 -16.89
C ILE A 570 1.02 23.93 -17.23
N ARG A 571 0.78 24.75 -16.21
CA ARG A 571 0.62 26.20 -16.30
C ARG A 571 1.31 26.86 -15.10
N PRO A 572 1.97 28.03 -15.27
CA PRO A 572 2.47 28.83 -14.15
C PRO A 572 1.44 28.99 -13.02
N GLY A 573 1.82 28.67 -11.78
CA GLY A 573 0.96 28.82 -10.59
C GLY A 573 -0.17 27.80 -10.45
N LYS A 574 -0.34 26.88 -11.40
CA LYS A 574 -1.36 25.81 -11.33
C LYS A 574 -0.94 24.72 -10.36
N ARG A 575 -1.91 24.03 -9.76
CA ARG A 575 -1.68 22.81 -8.97
C ARG A 575 -1.86 21.55 -9.82
N PRO A 576 -1.00 20.54 -9.67
CA PRO A 576 -1.16 19.28 -10.38
C PRO A 576 -2.27 18.42 -9.74
N LEU A 577 -2.97 17.65 -10.58
CA LEU A 577 -4.00 16.69 -10.13
C LEU A 577 -3.40 15.65 -9.17
N SER A 578 -4.01 15.49 -8.01
CA SER A 578 -3.59 14.56 -6.97
C SER A 578 -4.53 13.36 -6.83
N SER A 579 -3.99 12.21 -6.43
CA SER A 579 -4.78 11.04 -6.01
C SER A 579 -5.20 11.08 -4.54
N MET A 580 -4.82 12.11 -3.78
CA MET A 580 -5.14 12.22 -2.36
C MET A 580 -6.65 12.38 -2.12
N THR A 581 -7.19 11.56 -1.21
CA THR A 581 -8.63 11.54 -0.86
C THR A 581 -8.86 11.49 0.66
N PRO A 582 -8.33 12.45 1.45
CA PRO A 582 -8.65 12.52 2.88
C PRO A 582 -10.17 12.65 3.07
N THR A 583 -10.77 11.73 3.82
CA THR A 583 -12.22 11.53 3.85
C THR A 583 -12.72 11.41 5.29
N ILE A 584 -13.85 12.04 5.58
CA ILE A 584 -14.55 11.96 6.86
C ILE A 584 -15.99 11.53 6.58
N VAL A 585 -16.52 10.62 7.39
CA VAL A 585 -17.92 10.21 7.38
C VAL A 585 -18.54 10.60 8.72
N VAL A 586 -19.71 11.21 8.69
CA VAL A 586 -20.45 11.60 9.89
C VAL A 586 -21.86 11.02 9.86
N ASP A 587 -22.42 10.74 11.03
CA ASP A 587 -23.85 10.54 11.18
C ASP A 587 -24.54 11.92 11.16
N SER A 588 -25.24 12.22 10.07
CA SER A 588 -25.94 13.48 9.84
C SER A 588 -27.08 13.72 10.81
N SER A 589 -27.64 12.67 11.43
CA SER A 589 -28.73 12.80 12.41
C SER A 589 -28.23 13.26 13.78
N THR A 590 -26.98 12.95 14.11
CA THR A 590 -26.36 13.30 15.41
C THR A 590 -25.23 14.32 15.29
N GLY A 591 -24.70 14.56 14.09
CA GLY A 591 -23.48 15.34 13.85
C GLY A 591 -22.21 14.69 14.40
N LYS A 592 -22.25 13.40 14.72
CA LYS A 592 -21.09 12.68 15.27
C LYS A 592 -20.27 12.05 14.16
N VAL A 593 -18.95 12.09 14.30
CA VAL A 593 -18.02 11.44 13.38
C VAL A 593 -18.22 9.92 13.45
N ARG A 594 -18.40 9.28 12.28
CA ARG A 594 -18.48 7.82 12.11
C ARG A 594 -17.13 7.23 11.67
N SER A 595 -16.40 7.93 10.80
CA SER A 595 -15.08 7.52 10.34
C SER A 595 -14.21 8.70 9.93
N VAL A 596 -12.90 8.61 10.19
CA VAL A 596 -11.85 9.49 9.67
C VAL A 596 -10.86 8.59 8.95
N ILE A 597 -10.70 8.75 7.64
CA ILE A 597 -9.98 7.77 6.83
C ILE A 597 -9.26 8.40 5.64
N GLY A 598 -8.08 7.87 5.35
CA GLY A 598 -7.43 8.06 4.07
C GLY A 598 -6.31 7.06 3.88
N ALA A 599 -5.55 7.25 2.80
CA ALA A 599 -4.54 6.29 2.42
C ALA A 599 -3.32 6.94 1.75
N ALA A 600 -2.24 6.16 1.72
CA ALA A 600 -1.05 6.36 0.91
C ALA A 600 -0.97 5.33 -0.22
N GLY A 601 -0.25 5.64 -1.30
CA GLY A 601 0.07 4.67 -2.38
C GLY A 601 -0.37 5.09 -3.79
N GLY A 602 -0.30 6.37 -4.10
CA GLY A 602 -0.57 6.88 -5.46
C GLY A 602 -2.00 6.75 -5.90
N THR A 603 -2.20 6.33 -7.15
CA THR A 603 -3.54 6.08 -7.71
C THR A 603 -4.32 5.02 -6.93
N ARG A 604 -3.65 4.17 -6.14
CA ARG A 604 -4.31 3.17 -5.30
C ARG A 604 -5.03 3.79 -4.09
N ILE A 605 -4.76 5.05 -3.75
CA ILE A 605 -5.38 5.74 -2.61
C ILE A 605 -6.90 5.68 -2.71
N THR A 606 -7.47 6.16 -3.83
CA THR A 606 -8.92 6.22 -4.04
C THR A 606 -9.58 4.85 -3.85
N THR A 607 -9.08 3.80 -4.52
CA THR A 607 -9.64 2.45 -4.41
C THR A 607 -9.47 1.85 -3.01
N SER A 608 -8.37 2.17 -2.31
CA SER A 608 -8.11 1.63 -0.97
C SER A 608 -9.05 2.24 0.07
N VAL A 609 -9.30 3.56 -0.03
CA VAL A 609 -10.24 4.28 0.85
C VAL A 609 -11.67 3.78 0.63
N VAL A 610 -12.13 3.74 -0.62
CA VAL A 610 -13.47 3.23 -0.94
C VAL A 610 -13.62 1.79 -0.43
N TYR A 611 -12.67 0.91 -0.73
CA TYR A 611 -12.81 -0.49 -0.36
C TYR A 611 -12.83 -0.68 1.16
N ALA A 612 -11.99 0.04 1.92
CA ALA A 612 -12.04 0.02 3.38
C ALA A 612 -13.38 0.56 3.93
N LEU A 613 -13.93 1.64 3.36
CA LEU A 613 -15.25 2.18 3.72
C LEU A 613 -16.37 1.18 3.45
N ILE A 614 -16.40 0.55 2.27
CA ILE A 614 -17.38 -0.50 1.92
C ILE A 614 -17.36 -1.62 2.97
N ARG A 615 -16.16 -2.07 3.36
CA ARG A 615 -16.02 -3.16 4.31
C ARG A 615 -16.47 -2.76 5.72
N ASN A 616 -16.05 -1.58 6.20
CA ASN A 616 -16.41 -1.11 7.54
C ASN A 616 -17.88 -0.70 7.65
N LEU A 617 -18.40 0.07 6.69
CA LEU A 617 -19.76 0.60 6.73
C LEU A 617 -20.80 -0.42 6.30
N TRP A 618 -20.54 -1.19 5.24
CA TRP A 618 -21.57 -2.02 4.60
C TRP A 618 -21.39 -3.52 4.81
N PHE A 619 -20.16 -4.03 5.00
CA PHE A 619 -19.95 -5.46 5.30
C PHE A 619 -19.99 -5.75 6.81
N GLY A 620 -20.09 -4.72 7.64
CA GLY A 620 -20.15 -4.82 9.10
C GLY A 620 -18.85 -5.24 9.76
N GLU A 621 -17.71 -5.06 9.07
CA GLU A 621 -16.38 -5.34 9.59
C GLU A 621 -15.91 -4.21 10.50
N ASN A 622 -15.15 -4.52 11.55
CA ASN A 622 -14.47 -3.46 12.30
C ASN A 622 -13.33 -2.84 11.45
N ILE A 623 -12.80 -1.70 11.89
CA ILE A 623 -11.82 -0.97 11.08
C ILE A 623 -10.51 -1.73 10.85
N LYS A 624 -10.09 -2.61 11.78
CA LYS A 624 -8.92 -3.48 11.57
C LYS A 624 -9.22 -4.55 10.53
N GLU A 625 -10.37 -5.22 10.62
CA GLU A 625 -10.79 -6.23 9.62
C GLU A 625 -10.87 -5.61 8.21
N ALA A 626 -11.43 -4.42 8.09
CA ALA A 626 -11.54 -3.70 6.82
C ALA A 626 -10.17 -3.37 6.22
N ILE A 627 -9.22 -2.87 7.02
CA ILE A 627 -7.86 -2.49 6.58
C ILE A 627 -7.00 -3.73 6.29
N ASP A 628 -7.10 -4.75 7.14
CA ASP A 628 -6.30 -5.97 7.01
C ASP A 628 -6.80 -6.85 5.86
N SER A 629 -8.03 -6.66 5.37
CA SER A 629 -8.58 -7.38 4.23
C SER A 629 -7.66 -7.34 3.00
N TYR A 630 -7.62 -8.43 2.23
CA TYR A 630 -6.88 -8.48 0.97
C TYR A 630 -7.38 -7.39 0.02
N ARG A 631 -6.45 -6.61 -0.53
CA ARG A 631 -6.77 -5.48 -1.38
C ARG A 631 -7.10 -5.91 -2.80
N ILE A 632 -7.94 -5.08 -3.41
CA ILE A 632 -8.27 -5.11 -4.82
C ILE A 632 -8.06 -3.71 -5.40
N HIS A 633 -7.73 -3.63 -6.69
CA HIS A 633 -7.47 -2.36 -7.35
C HIS A 633 -7.74 -2.46 -8.86
N HIS A 634 -8.37 -1.42 -9.40
CA HIS A 634 -8.47 -1.20 -10.84
C HIS A 634 -8.45 0.31 -11.09
N GLN A 635 -7.52 0.78 -11.93
CA GLN A 635 -7.33 2.22 -12.22
C GLN A 635 -7.64 2.59 -13.67
N LEU A 636 -8.48 1.76 -14.31
CA LEU A 636 -8.85 1.79 -15.73
C LEU A 636 -7.69 1.49 -16.70
N MET A 637 -6.52 2.08 -16.49
CA MET A 637 -5.37 1.91 -17.39
C MET A 637 -4.11 1.46 -16.62
N PRO A 638 -3.55 0.26 -16.90
CA PRO A 638 -4.08 -0.75 -17.83
C PRO A 638 -5.41 -1.36 -17.36
N MET A 639 -6.17 -1.96 -18.28
CA MET A 639 -7.41 -2.71 -18.00
C MET A 639 -7.05 -4.02 -17.29
N ASN A 640 -6.83 -3.92 -15.99
CA ASN A 640 -6.29 -4.98 -15.17
C ASN A 640 -6.80 -4.86 -13.74
N PHE A 641 -7.56 -5.87 -13.32
CA PHE A 641 -7.96 -6.08 -11.94
C PHE A 641 -6.78 -6.68 -11.17
N GLN A 642 -6.23 -5.90 -10.25
CA GLN A 642 -5.13 -6.31 -9.39
C GLN A 642 -5.67 -6.74 -8.04
N TYR A 643 -5.16 -7.84 -7.50
CA TYR A 643 -5.53 -8.35 -6.19
C TYR A 643 -4.32 -8.88 -5.43
N GLU A 644 -4.39 -8.90 -4.11
CA GLU A 644 -3.31 -9.45 -3.27
C GLU A 644 -3.35 -10.97 -3.14
N SER A 645 -2.19 -11.56 -2.87
CA SER A 645 -2.07 -13.00 -2.61
C SER A 645 -2.96 -13.41 -1.44
N GLY A 646 -3.72 -14.50 -1.61
CA GLY A 646 -4.70 -14.99 -0.65
C GLY A 646 -6.15 -14.54 -0.90
N PHE A 647 -6.38 -13.61 -1.85
CA PHE A 647 -7.74 -13.22 -2.27
C PHE A 647 -8.54 -14.44 -2.79
N PRO A 648 -9.86 -14.55 -2.50
CA PRO A 648 -10.62 -15.77 -2.75
C PRO A 648 -10.66 -16.18 -4.23
N LYS A 649 -10.20 -17.41 -4.52
CA LYS A 649 -10.11 -17.95 -5.88
C LYS A 649 -11.46 -18.03 -6.60
N ASN A 650 -12.56 -18.30 -5.89
CA ASN A 650 -13.90 -18.33 -6.49
C ASN A 650 -14.33 -16.96 -7.02
N ILE A 651 -13.94 -15.87 -6.34
CA ILE A 651 -14.22 -14.51 -6.77
C ILE A 651 -13.34 -14.15 -7.98
N VAL A 652 -12.03 -14.44 -7.92
CA VAL A 652 -11.11 -14.24 -9.05
C VAL A 652 -11.59 -14.95 -10.30
N GLU A 653 -11.99 -16.21 -10.18
CA GLU A 653 -12.49 -17.00 -11.31
C GLU A 653 -13.83 -16.45 -11.85
N SER A 654 -14.72 -15.97 -10.97
CA SER A 654 -15.94 -15.32 -11.41
C SER A 654 -15.68 -14.01 -12.17
N LEU A 655 -14.72 -13.20 -11.72
CA LEU A 655 -14.29 -12.00 -12.42
C LEU A 655 -13.70 -12.34 -13.79
N ARG A 656 -12.86 -13.38 -13.86
CA ARG A 656 -12.30 -13.89 -15.12
C ARG A 656 -13.38 -14.33 -16.10
N ARG A 657 -14.39 -15.08 -15.65
CA ARG A 657 -15.54 -15.48 -16.48
C ARG A 657 -16.37 -14.31 -16.99
N ARG A 658 -16.39 -13.18 -16.27
CA ARG A 658 -17.05 -11.93 -16.70
C ARG A 658 -16.18 -11.11 -17.66
N GLY A 659 -14.94 -11.53 -17.93
CA GLY A 659 -14.02 -10.90 -18.88
C GLY A 659 -12.94 -10.02 -18.25
N HIS A 660 -12.83 -9.97 -16.92
CA HIS A 660 -11.80 -9.18 -16.26
C HIS A 660 -10.42 -9.82 -16.48
N ASN A 661 -9.45 -9.02 -16.92
CA ASN A 661 -8.05 -9.40 -16.87
C ASN A 661 -7.55 -9.29 -15.43
N VAL A 662 -7.23 -10.40 -14.80
CA VAL A 662 -6.90 -10.48 -13.36
C VAL A 662 -5.40 -10.71 -13.16
N THR A 663 -4.80 -10.05 -12.18
CA THR A 663 -3.38 -10.21 -11.85
C THR A 663 -3.16 -10.16 -10.34
N GLU A 664 -2.52 -11.21 -9.82
CA GLU A 664 -2.02 -11.19 -8.44
C GLU A 664 -0.81 -10.25 -8.34
N LYS A 665 -0.85 -9.30 -7.41
CA LYS A 665 0.20 -8.29 -7.25
C LYS A 665 0.31 -7.85 -5.81
N VAL A 666 1.53 -7.49 -5.39
CA VAL A 666 1.74 -6.79 -4.12
C VAL A 666 1.25 -5.35 -4.26
N LEU A 667 0.08 -5.07 -3.69
CA LEU A 667 -0.52 -3.75 -3.67
C LEU A 667 0.03 -2.96 -2.49
N ARG A 668 0.94 -2.02 -2.74
CA ARG A 668 1.70 -1.28 -1.72
C ARG A 668 1.01 0.01 -1.23
N SER A 669 -0.32 0.08 -1.23
CA SER A 669 -1.03 1.18 -0.55
C SER A 669 -0.96 1.04 0.98
N ALA A 670 -1.52 1.96 1.74
CA ALA A 670 -1.67 1.87 3.20
C ALA A 670 -2.81 2.75 3.67
N VAL A 671 -3.78 2.17 4.38
CA VAL A 671 -4.93 2.88 4.94
C VAL A 671 -4.69 3.19 6.42
N TYR A 672 -4.95 4.43 6.82
CA TYR A 672 -4.87 4.85 8.22
C TYR A 672 -6.21 5.46 8.57
N ALA A 673 -6.87 4.87 9.57
CA ALA A 673 -8.25 5.21 9.84
C ALA A 673 -8.62 5.13 11.32
N ILE A 674 -9.67 5.87 11.63
CA ILE A 674 -10.41 5.85 12.88
C ILE A 674 -11.88 5.57 12.52
N SER A 675 -12.55 4.75 13.32
CA SER A 675 -14.00 4.57 13.28
C SER A 675 -14.59 4.73 14.67
N VAL A 676 -15.74 5.38 14.75
CA VAL A 676 -16.56 5.42 15.98
C VAL A 676 -17.70 4.46 15.77
N GLU A 677 -17.76 3.42 16.58
CA GLU A 677 -18.72 2.33 16.41
C GLU A 677 -19.93 2.51 17.35
N SER A 678 -20.97 1.71 17.15
CA SER A 678 -22.25 1.81 17.90
C SER A 678 -22.12 1.61 19.42
N ASP A 679 -21.03 0.99 19.88
CA ASP A 679 -20.70 0.84 21.29
C ASP A 679 -20.12 2.13 21.92
N GLY A 680 -19.96 3.19 21.13
CA GLY A 680 -19.48 4.51 21.53
C GLY A 680 -17.97 4.60 21.69
N PHE A 681 -17.21 3.56 21.35
CA PHE A 681 -15.75 3.58 21.41
C PHE A 681 -15.13 4.07 20.10
N ILE A 682 -13.94 4.65 20.23
CA ILE A 682 -13.10 5.08 19.12
C ILE A 682 -12.12 3.95 18.81
N TYR A 683 -12.23 3.36 17.63
CA TYR A 683 -11.34 2.33 17.13
C TYR A 683 -10.38 2.93 16.11
N ALA A 684 -9.08 2.69 16.26
CA ALA A 684 -8.08 3.16 15.31
C ALA A 684 -7.23 1.99 14.84
N ASN A 685 -6.86 1.98 13.55
CA ASN A 685 -5.93 0.99 13.02
C ASN A 685 -5.03 1.64 11.95
N ALA A 686 -3.79 1.16 11.88
CA ALA A 686 -2.78 1.57 10.91
C ALA A 686 -2.38 0.36 10.06
N ASP A 687 -2.28 0.54 8.74
CA ASP A 687 -2.04 -0.58 7.82
C ASP A 687 -0.66 -1.23 8.01
N TYR A 688 -0.66 -2.55 8.25
CA TYR A 688 0.58 -3.29 8.45
C TYR A 688 1.50 -3.33 7.22
N ARG A 689 0.98 -3.07 6.01
CA ARG A 689 1.75 -3.21 4.76
C ARG A 689 2.79 -2.12 4.55
N LYS A 690 2.53 -0.91 5.07
CA LYS A 690 3.50 0.18 5.16
C LYS A 690 4.03 0.33 6.59
N GLY A 691 3.28 -0.17 7.58
CA GLY A 691 3.56 0.05 8.99
C GLY A 691 2.93 1.34 9.48
N GLY A 692 3.23 1.68 10.72
CA GLY A 692 2.60 2.76 11.46
C GLY A 692 2.07 2.25 12.79
N ASP A 693 1.39 3.12 13.53
CA ASP A 693 0.79 2.75 14.81
C ASP A 693 -0.39 3.65 15.14
N VAL A 694 -1.05 3.33 16.24
CA VAL A 694 -2.20 4.04 16.78
C VAL A 694 -1.96 4.40 18.23
N ALA A 695 -2.36 5.61 18.59
CA ALA A 695 -2.32 6.11 19.95
C ALA A 695 -3.61 6.89 20.26
N GLY A 696 -3.89 7.11 21.54
CA GLY A 696 -5.11 7.78 21.95
C GLY A 696 -5.19 8.00 23.45
N ILE A 697 -6.26 8.66 23.87
CA ILE A 697 -6.54 9.02 25.27
C ILE A 697 -7.59 8.06 25.84
N ASP A 698 -7.37 7.67 27.10
CA ASP A 698 -8.18 6.68 27.82
C ASP A 698 -8.26 5.34 27.07
N PRO A 699 -7.10 4.68 26.85
CA PRO A 699 -7.08 3.37 26.20
C PRO A 699 -7.87 2.37 27.04
N VAL A 700 -8.72 1.61 26.36
CA VAL A 700 -9.50 0.55 26.97
C VAL A 700 -8.63 -0.70 26.89
N ALA A 701 -8.19 -1.21 28.03
CA ALA A 701 -7.57 -2.52 28.06
C ALA A 701 -8.56 -3.53 27.48
N GLU A 702 -8.12 -4.34 26.51
CA GLU A 702 -8.86 -5.57 26.22
C GLU A 702 -8.90 -6.36 27.52
N ASP A 703 -10.09 -6.76 27.94
CA ASP A 703 -10.27 -7.69 29.03
C ASP A 703 -9.40 -8.93 28.74
N ILE A 704 -8.24 -9.01 29.38
CA ILE A 704 -7.36 -10.17 29.36
C ILE A 704 -8.09 -11.25 30.17
N PHE A 705 -8.95 -12.03 29.52
CA PHE A 705 -9.56 -13.23 30.08
C PHE A 705 -9.32 -14.45 29.21
#